data_AF-A0A828Z2S7-F1
#
_entry.id   AF-A0A828Z2S7-F1
#
_cell.length_a   1.000
_cell.length_b   1.000
_cell.length_c   1.000
_cell.angle_alpha   90.00
_cell.angle_beta   90.00
_cell.angle_gamma   90.00
#
_symmetry.space_group_name_H-M   'P 1'
#
loop_
_entity.id
_entity.type
_entity.pdbx_description
1 polymer ?
#
loop_
_entity_poly.entity_id
_entity_poly.type
_entity_poly.pdbx_seq_one_letter_code
_entity_poly.pdbx_strand_id
1 'polypeptide(L)'
;MPLRFVSSTLAIRFRTKTASGRYLSGPMYFIERALKAKWLAMGFATVGLLTVLVMGGAVPMLYVTHITNRAFEITGMTVPFLLSVILVFIVLGGVRRVGKVSAYLAPIGILLFFSGCFFLFKNSLMNFEDFLRLSFQEAFQPAAALTGGSLVLARIFGMASGMFFVSTETGIGKSAGLSGVVRTDYPAKQGLVSMLATFFEGFIISTLVIYVLSSYGAFKMEEQVVFLNALFQGHTSPVNLAFFGSFLLFGIVSIAGWFYTGEQNALYMFGERFANFFRILFLVTILFAAYLYVKNGDWILFEVFGLGYSLSIIAAVPVLISLVLLEKIARMELKRFLAESGARYEVLKDFYLLILSVVPKNLLSLLFGLLASFRLPRFLLIPILKAFARAYKINVDEAEFEIQEYNSLNAFFTRALKAGARIIDSADNEMVSPVDARITGYGDINQRIIIQAKGVDYNLKELLGGGGSKYIDDFTNGKYITFYLSPQDYHRIHSPAYGKILGYYYEPGKLFPVNELAVFGIRGLFPKNERLITYLQTEYGKVAVIKVGASNVGRIRVTYDNKIVTNSLIRTARTVEYKEVSIMIDKGAELGRFEMGSTVILLMEKDTFQFDALTMNEKITYGTTIGRFGEKKCKLPK
;
A
#
# COMPACT_ATOMS: atom_id res chain seq x y z
N MET A 1 -7.38 7.12 22.46
CA MET A 1 -6.10 6.83 21.75
C MET A 1 -5.25 5.75 22.43
N PRO A 2 -4.83 5.83 23.72
CA PRO A 2 -3.97 4.82 24.35
C PRO A 2 -4.57 3.40 24.36
N LEU A 3 -5.88 3.27 24.59
CA LEU A 3 -6.56 1.97 24.51
C LEU A 3 -6.40 1.32 23.14
N ARG A 4 -6.49 2.09 22.04
CA ARG A 4 -6.33 1.58 20.67
C ARG A 4 -4.88 1.19 20.39
N PHE A 5 -3.90 1.92 20.96
CA PHE A 5 -2.48 1.53 20.92
C PHE A 5 -2.26 0.16 21.54
N VAL A 6 -2.68 -0.01 22.79
CA VAL A 6 -2.50 -1.25 23.56
C VAL A 6 -3.20 -2.39 22.84
N SER A 7 -4.47 -2.20 22.47
CA SER A 7 -5.28 -3.21 21.80
C SER A 7 -4.64 -3.72 20.49
N SER A 8 -4.17 -2.81 19.65
CA SER A 8 -3.60 -3.17 18.34
C SER A 8 -2.20 -3.77 18.46
N THR A 9 -1.42 -3.31 19.44
CA THR A 9 -0.10 -3.88 19.78
C THR A 9 -0.25 -5.33 20.26
N LEU A 10 -1.18 -5.58 21.19
CA LEU A 10 -1.46 -6.92 21.70
C LEU A 10 -2.00 -7.83 20.60
N ALA A 11 -2.86 -7.32 19.71
CA ALA A 11 -3.40 -8.09 18.59
C ALA A 11 -2.29 -8.62 17.66
N ILE A 12 -1.26 -7.82 17.37
CA ILE A 12 -0.10 -8.30 16.60
C ILE A 12 0.76 -9.26 17.42
N ARG A 13 1.01 -8.96 18.69
CA ARG A 13 1.89 -9.78 19.56
C ARG A 13 1.35 -11.20 19.76
N PHE A 14 0.03 -11.34 19.90
CA PHE A 14 -0.61 -12.62 20.23
C PHE A 14 -1.31 -13.31 19.04
N ARG A 15 -1.14 -12.81 17.82
CA ARG A 15 -1.71 -13.44 16.61
C ARG A 15 -1.07 -14.81 16.32
N THR A 16 -1.79 -15.63 15.57
CA THR A 16 -1.29 -16.93 15.07
C THR A 16 -1.32 -16.95 13.56
N LYS A 17 -0.34 -17.59 12.94
CA LYS A 17 -0.38 -17.87 11.51
C LYS A 17 -0.89 -19.29 11.28
N THR A 18 -1.94 -19.45 10.48
CA THR A 18 -2.47 -20.76 10.08
C THR A 18 -1.58 -21.41 9.02
N ALA A 19 -1.78 -22.70 8.74
CA ALA A 19 -1.15 -23.42 7.63
C ALA A 19 -1.46 -22.78 6.27
N SER A 20 -2.67 -22.21 6.10
CA SER A 20 -3.08 -21.43 4.93
C SER A 20 -2.39 -20.05 4.82
N GLY A 21 -1.56 -19.68 5.80
CA GLY A 21 -0.84 -18.40 5.83
C GLY A 21 -1.68 -17.19 6.27
N ARG A 22 -2.88 -17.43 6.80
CA ARG A 22 -3.78 -16.41 7.36
C ARG A 22 -3.37 -16.08 8.79
N TYR A 23 -3.52 -14.81 9.19
CA TYR A 23 -3.37 -14.42 10.59
C TYR A 23 -4.72 -14.51 11.30
N LEU A 24 -4.72 -15.18 12.45
CA LEU A 24 -5.80 -15.23 13.42
C LEU A 24 -5.48 -14.26 14.55
N SER A 25 -6.35 -13.28 14.76
CA SER A 25 -6.10 -12.18 15.69
C SER A 25 -7.38 -11.53 16.18
N GLY A 26 -7.28 -10.85 17.32
CA GLY A 26 -8.38 -10.15 17.98
C GLY A 26 -8.30 -10.30 19.50
N PRO A 27 -9.25 -9.72 20.25
CA PRO A 27 -9.19 -9.73 21.70
C PRO A 27 -9.24 -11.11 22.34
N MET A 28 -10.09 -12.00 21.85
CA MET A 28 -10.16 -13.40 22.30
C MET A 28 -8.80 -14.09 22.36
N TYR A 29 -7.90 -13.83 21.40
CA TYR A 29 -6.57 -14.45 21.39
C TYR A 29 -5.64 -13.92 22.48
N PHE A 30 -5.58 -12.61 22.71
CA PHE A 30 -4.74 -12.09 23.80
C PHE A 30 -5.37 -12.30 25.18
N ILE A 31 -6.70 -12.34 25.28
CA ILE A 31 -7.42 -12.70 26.52
C ILE A 31 -7.07 -14.14 26.90
N GLU A 32 -7.20 -15.09 25.97
CA GLU A 32 -6.88 -16.49 26.26
C GLU A 32 -5.39 -16.69 26.53
N ARG A 33 -4.51 -16.09 25.73
CA ARG A 33 -3.07 -16.40 25.82
C ARG A 33 -2.32 -15.63 26.90
N ALA A 34 -2.64 -14.35 27.06
CA ALA A 34 -1.93 -13.50 28.01
C ALA A 34 -2.56 -13.58 29.41
N LEU A 35 -3.90 -13.59 29.51
CA LEU A 35 -4.60 -13.69 30.79
C LEU A 35 -4.94 -15.13 31.19
N LYS A 36 -4.74 -16.12 30.31
CA LYS A 36 -5.12 -17.53 30.55
C LYS A 36 -6.61 -17.71 30.84
N ALA A 37 -7.46 -16.80 30.37
CA ALA A 37 -8.88 -16.75 30.67
C ALA A 37 -9.73 -17.16 29.45
N LYS A 38 -9.74 -18.46 29.13
CA LYS A 38 -10.48 -18.99 27.96
C LYS A 38 -11.98 -18.73 28.03
N TRP A 39 -12.59 -18.80 29.21
CA TRP A 39 -14.01 -18.52 29.41
C TRP A 39 -14.36 -17.06 29.06
N LEU A 40 -13.48 -16.11 29.44
CA LEU A 40 -13.64 -14.69 29.13
C LEU A 40 -13.46 -14.42 27.64
N ALA A 41 -12.51 -15.09 27.00
CA ALA A 41 -12.29 -15.02 25.56
C ALA A 41 -13.49 -15.56 24.76
N MET A 42 -14.08 -16.67 25.20
CA MET A 42 -15.28 -17.26 24.59
C MET A 42 -16.53 -16.38 24.80
N GLY A 43 -16.66 -15.80 25.99
CA GLY A 43 -17.71 -14.82 26.29
C GLY A 43 -17.62 -13.59 25.39
N PHE A 44 -16.41 -13.00 25.27
CA PHE A 44 -16.16 -11.90 24.34
C PHE A 44 -16.48 -12.29 22.90
N ALA A 45 -16.02 -13.45 22.43
CA ALA A 45 -16.24 -13.87 21.04
C ALA A 45 -17.74 -14.04 20.74
N THR A 46 -18.50 -14.60 21.67
CA THR A 46 -19.96 -14.80 21.55
C THR A 46 -20.70 -13.47 21.45
N VAL A 47 -20.49 -12.59 22.44
CA VAL A 47 -21.15 -11.27 22.45
C VAL A 47 -20.66 -10.44 21.25
N GLY A 48 -19.37 -10.50 20.95
CA GLY A 48 -18.77 -9.81 19.80
C GLY A 48 -19.34 -10.25 18.46
N LEU A 49 -19.72 -11.53 18.28
CA LEU A 49 -20.45 -11.97 17.09
C LEU A 49 -21.83 -11.34 16.98
N LEU A 50 -22.59 -11.30 18.08
CA LEU A 50 -23.90 -10.66 18.12
C LEU A 50 -23.78 -9.16 17.85
N THR A 51 -22.80 -8.49 18.48
CA THR A 51 -22.49 -7.08 18.22
C THR A 51 -22.17 -6.83 16.75
N VAL A 52 -21.38 -7.70 16.11
CA VAL A 52 -21.06 -7.56 14.68
C VAL A 52 -22.31 -7.71 13.81
N LEU A 53 -23.19 -8.67 14.08
CA LEU A 53 -24.42 -8.86 13.31
C LEU A 53 -25.35 -7.64 13.43
N VAL A 54 -25.46 -7.07 14.63
CA VAL A 54 -26.34 -5.94 14.91
C VAL A 54 -25.70 -4.60 14.49
N MET A 55 -24.61 -4.18 15.13
CA MET A 55 -23.97 -2.87 14.87
C MET A 55 -23.22 -2.82 13.54
N GLY A 56 -22.69 -3.95 13.09
CA GLY A 56 -21.90 -4.01 11.86
C GLY A 56 -22.71 -4.37 10.61
N GLY A 57 -23.81 -5.11 10.77
CA GLY A 57 -24.66 -5.57 9.67
C GLY A 57 -26.01 -4.84 9.64
N ALA A 58 -26.84 -5.06 10.66
CA ALA A 58 -28.21 -4.57 10.68
C ALA A 58 -28.29 -3.03 10.71
N VAL A 59 -27.67 -2.37 11.68
CA VAL A 59 -27.77 -0.91 11.87
C VAL A 59 -27.36 -0.12 10.61
N PRO A 60 -26.19 -0.35 9.98
CA PRO A 60 -25.81 0.39 8.78
C PRO A 60 -26.81 0.16 7.63
N MET A 61 -27.32 -1.06 7.48
CA MET A 61 -28.31 -1.35 6.44
C MET A 61 -29.67 -0.69 6.73
N LEU A 62 -30.09 -0.60 7.99
CA LEU A 62 -31.29 0.13 8.38
C LEU A 62 -31.18 1.61 8.02
N TYR A 63 -30.03 2.26 8.29
CA TYR A 63 -29.80 3.65 7.90
C TYR A 63 -29.79 3.86 6.38
N VAL A 64 -29.13 2.99 5.61
CA VAL A 64 -29.16 3.07 4.15
C VAL A 64 -30.59 2.95 3.65
N THR A 65 -31.32 1.94 4.15
CA THR A 65 -32.72 1.68 3.76
C THR A 65 -33.63 2.85 4.14
N HIS A 66 -33.42 3.47 5.31
CA HIS A 66 -34.13 4.66 5.74
C HIS A 66 -33.93 5.82 4.77
N ILE A 67 -32.68 6.19 4.49
CA ILE A 67 -32.37 7.34 3.63
C ILE A 67 -32.88 7.09 2.20
N THR A 68 -32.75 5.87 1.67
CA THR A 68 -33.24 5.57 0.32
C THR A 68 -34.76 5.63 0.21
N ASN A 69 -35.48 5.16 1.23
CA ASN A 69 -36.95 5.23 1.25
C ASN A 69 -37.46 6.65 1.47
N ARG A 70 -36.89 7.38 2.44
CA ARG A 70 -37.40 8.68 2.88
C ARG A 70 -36.90 9.85 2.03
N ALA A 71 -35.65 9.82 1.63
CA ALA A 71 -35.05 10.94 0.90
C ALA A 71 -35.13 10.79 -0.63
N PHE A 72 -34.95 9.57 -1.14
CA PHE A 72 -34.96 9.30 -2.58
C PHE A 72 -36.27 8.69 -3.08
N GLU A 73 -37.23 8.43 -2.18
CA GLU A 73 -38.54 7.82 -2.49
C GLU A 73 -38.42 6.46 -3.22
N ILE A 74 -37.27 5.79 -3.10
CA ILE A 74 -37.04 4.46 -3.67
C ILE A 74 -37.57 3.44 -2.68
N THR A 75 -38.86 3.14 -2.78
CA THR A 75 -39.52 2.22 -1.87
C THR A 75 -39.13 0.77 -2.12
N GLY A 76 -38.88 0.02 -1.04
CA GLY A 76 -38.74 -1.44 -1.08
C GLY A 76 -37.30 -1.96 -0.98
N MET A 77 -37.06 -3.15 -1.55
CA MET A 77 -35.84 -3.92 -1.31
C MET A 77 -34.74 -3.74 -2.38
N THR A 78 -34.99 -2.96 -3.44
CA THR A 78 -34.09 -2.85 -4.60
C THR A 78 -32.70 -2.33 -4.21
N VAL A 79 -32.61 -1.20 -3.50
CA VAL A 79 -31.31 -0.62 -3.10
C VAL A 79 -30.59 -1.49 -2.07
N PRO A 80 -31.25 -1.96 -0.98
CA PRO A 80 -30.62 -2.90 -0.05
C PRO A 80 -30.11 -4.18 -0.73
N PHE A 81 -30.85 -4.72 -1.70
CA PHE A 81 -30.45 -5.91 -2.44
C PHE A 81 -29.21 -5.66 -3.30
N LEU A 82 -29.20 -4.59 -4.10
CA LEU A 82 -28.04 -4.21 -4.91
C LEU A 82 -26.79 -3.96 -4.05
N LEU A 83 -26.94 -3.24 -2.94
CA LEU A 83 -25.86 -2.99 -2.00
C LEU A 83 -25.34 -4.30 -1.38
N SER A 84 -26.25 -5.22 -1.03
CA SER A 84 -25.88 -6.54 -0.51
C SER A 84 -25.10 -7.35 -1.53
N VAL A 85 -25.47 -7.33 -2.82
CA VAL A 85 -24.70 -7.99 -3.89
C VAL A 85 -23.27 -7.41 -3.97
N ILE A 86 -23.12 -6.09 -3.93
CA ILE A 86 -21.80 -5.44 -3.91
C ILE A 86 -20.99 -5.90 -2.68
N LEU A 87 -21.62 -5.90 -1.50
CA LEU A 87 -20.99 -6.33 -0.26
C LEU A 87 -20.54 -7.79 -0.33
N VAL A 88 -21.35 -8.70 -0.89
CA VAL A 88 -20.98 -10.11 -1.13
C VAL A 88 -19.68 -10.21 -1.93
N PHE A 89 -19.58 -9.47 -3.03
CA PHE A 89 -18.36 -9.50 -3.87
C PHE A 89 -17.13 -9.01 -3.12
N ILE A 90 -17.27 -7.99 -2.26
CA ILE A 90 -16.17 -7.45 -1.46
C ILE A 90 -15.75 -8.45 -0.37
N VAL A 91 -16.74 -8.92 0.39
CA VAL A 91 -16.60 -9.70 1.61
C VAL A 91 -16.11 -11.13 1.32
N LEU A 92 -16.67 -11.81 0.32
CA LEU A 92 -16.27 -13.18 -0.03
C LEU A 92 -14.83 -13.28 -0.56
N GLY A 93 -14.26 -12.17 -1.04
CA GLY A 93 -12.85 -12.10 -1.44
C GLY A 93 -11.86 -12.14 -0.28
N GLY A 94 -12.35 -12.15 0.96
CA GLY A 94 -11.54 -12.15 2.17
C GLY A 94 -10.76 -10.85 2.39
N VAL A 95 -9.91 -10.86 3.42
CA VAL A 95 -9.22 -9.68 3.95
C VAL A 95 -8.43 -8.89 2.91
N ARG A 96 -7.80 -9.58 1.96
CA ARG A 96 -7.00 -8.91 0.91
C ARG A 96 -7.88 -8.10 -0.03
N ARG A 97 -9.06 -8.62 -0.40
CA ARG A 97 -10.02 -7.90 -1.25
C ARG A 97 -10.65 -6.76 -0.49
N VAL A 98 -11.11 -7.01 0.74
CA VAL A 98 -11.64 -5.97 1.63
C VAL A 98 -10.64 -4.82 1.77
N GLY A 99 -9.38 -5.10 2.12
CA GLY A 99 -8.35 -4.08 2.24
C GLY A 99 -8.06 -3.34 0.93
N LYS A 100 -8.02 -4.04 -0.21
CA LYS A 100 -7.80 -3.42 -1.52
C LYS A 100 -8.95 -2.49 -1.91
N VAL A 101 -10.19 -2.92 -1.71
CA VAL A 101 -11.37 -2.10 -2.03
C VAL A 101 -11.46 -0.89 -1.10
N SER A 102 -11.29 -1.09 0.22
CA SER A 102 -11.29 0.01 1.19
C SER A 102 -10.19 1.05 0.92
N ALA A 103 -9.03 0.63 0.43
CA ALA A 103 -7.95 1.56 0.05
C ALA A 103 -8.32 2.50 -1.12
N TYR A 104 -9.28 2.13 -1.96
CA TYR A 104 -9.82 3.00 -3.02
C TYR A 104 -11.07 3.75 -2.56
N LEU A 105 -12.02 3.08 -1.89
CA LEU A 105 -13.29 3.69 -1.50
C LEU A 105 -13.14 4.71 -0.38
N ALA A 106 -12.29 4.46 0.63
CA ALA A 106 -12.19 5.35 1.79
C ALA A 106 -11.68 6.75 1.43
N PRO A 107 -10.60 6.94 0.63
CA PRO A 107 -10.17 8.27 0.23
C PRO A 107 -11.22 9.03 -0.59
N ILE A 108 -11.94 8.34 -1.48
CA ILE A 108 -13.02 8.94 -2.27
C ILE A 108 -14.15 9.39 -1.34
N GLY A 109 -14.57 8.53 -0.41
CA GLY A 109 -15.58 8.87 0.59
C GLY A 109 -15.19 10.08 1.43
N ILE A 110 -13.94 10.15 1.89
CA ILE A 110 -13.40 11.30 2.63
C ILE A 110 -13.47 12.60 1.81
N LEU A 111 -13.03 12.56 0.55
CA LEU A 111 -13.06 13.74 -0.33
C LEU A 111 -14.49 14.22 -0.58
N LEU A 112 -15.42 13.30 -0.88
CA LEU A 112 -16.83 13.62 -1.07
C LEU A 112 -17.48 14.16 0.20
N PHE A 113 -17.15 13.59 1.36
CA PHE A 113 -17.65 14.03 2.66
C PHE A 113 -17.24 15.46 2.98
N PHE A 114 -15.94 15.76 2.94
CA PHE A 114 -15.44 17.12 3.24
C PHE A 114 -15.91 18.15 2.21
N SER A 115 -15.95 17.79 0.92
CA SER A 115 -16.48 18.67 -0.12
C SER A 115 -17.96 18.95 0.10
N GLY A 116 -18.75 17.92 0.39
CA GLY A 116 -20.17 18.05 0.70
C GLY A 116 -20.40 18.91 1.94
N CYS A 117 -19.66 18.69 3.02
CA CYS A 117 -19.74 19.53 4.22
C CYS A 117 -19.46 21.01 3.91
N PHE A 118 -18.40 21.28 3.14
CA PHE A 118 -18.04 22.65 2.78
C PHE A 118 -19.14 23.31 1.93
N PHE A 119 -19.60 22.66 0.86
CA PHE A 119 -20.55 23.28 -0.06
C PHE A 119 -21.98 23.37 0.51
N LEU A 120 -22.41 22.40 1.33
CA LEU A 120 -23.76 22.39 1.91
C LEU A 120 -23.89 23.33 3.11
N PHE A 121 -22.86 23.41 3.96
CA PHE A 121 -23.01 24.04 5.28
C PHE A 121 -22.22 25.34 5.47
N LYS A 122 -21.36 25.77 4.53
CA LYS A 122 -20.50 26.96 4.72
C LYS A 122 -21.21 28.24 5.18
N ASN A 123 -22.50 28.40 4.85
CA ASN A 123 -23.27 29.62 5.12
C ASN A 123 -24.32 29.45 6.22
N SER A 124 -24.48 28.26 6.79
CA SER A 124 -25.58 27.90 7.68
C SER A 124 -25.15 27.34 9.04
N LEU A 125 -23.84 27.26 9.29
CA LEU A 125 -23.30 26.83 10.57
C LEU A 125 -23.32 27.96 11.58
N MET A 126 -23.52 27.61 12.86
CA MET A 126 -23.31 28.56 13.96
C MET A 126 -21.84 28.99 14.03
N ASN A 127 -21.49 30.03 14.77
CA ASN A 127 -20.08 30.34 14.95
C ASN A 127 -19.39 29.20 15.72
N PHE A 128 -18.15 28.90 15.35
CA PHE A 128 -17.41 27.82 15.98
C PHE A 128 -17.17 28.09 17.48
N GLU A 129 -17.03 29.34 17.90
CA GLU A 129 -16.94 29.70 19.32
C GLU A 129 -18.23 29.36 20.09
N ASP A 130 -19.39 29.65 19.51
CA ASP A 130 -20.69 29.34 20.11
C ASP A 130 -20.88 27.84 20.26
N PHE A 131 -20.46 27.06 19.25
CA PHE A 131 -20.44 25.60 19.32
C PHE A 131 -19.57 25.08 20.47
N LEU A 132 -18.36 25.61 20.63
CA LEU A 132 -17.49 25.24 21.75
C LEU A 132 -18.15 25.61 23.08
N ARG A 133 -18.66 26.83 23.21
CA ARG A 133 -19.33 27.31 24.43
C ARG A 133 -20.51 26.41 24.81
N LEU A 134 -21.38 26.09 23.85
CA LEU A 134 -22.51 25.17 24.04
C LEU A 134 -22.03 23.79 24.49
N SER A 135 -21.04 23.22 23.80
CA SER A 135 -20.49 21.90 24.12
C SER A 135 -19.90 21.84 25.54
N PHE A 136 -19.18 22.89 25.96
CA PHE A 136 -18.64 22.99 27.32
C PHE A 136 -19.75 23.15 28.36
N GLN A 137 -20.76 23.99 28.10
CA GLN A 137 -21.89 24.17 29.01
C GLN A 137 -22.69 22.88 29.20
N GLU A 138 -22.93 22.13 28.12
CA GLU A 138 -23.61 20.83 28.17
C GLU A 138 -22.78 19.76 28.88
N ALA A 139 -21.47 19.71 28.63
CA ALA A 139 -20.57 18.76 29.28
C ALA A 139 -20.48 18.97 30.80
N PHE A 140 -20.59 20.22 31.26
CA PHE A 140 -20.39 20.61 32.66
C PHE A 140 -21.68 21.11 33.35
N GLN A 141 -22.88 20.68 32.91
CA GLN A 141 -24.15 21.17 33.44
C GLN A 141 -24.26 21.05 34.98
N PRO A 142 -24.30 22.19 35.72
CA PRO A 142 -24.38 22.18 37.18
C PRO A 142 -25.73 21.63 37.68
N ALA A 143 -26.80 21.78 36.91
CA ALA A 143 -28.16 21.40 37.30
C ALA A 143 -28.33 19.88 37.52
N ALA A 144 -27.69 19.05 36.70
CA ALA A 144 -27.71 17.59 36.87
C ALA A 144 -26.91 17.14 38.10
N ALA A 145 -25.84 17.86 38.44
CA ALA A 145 -25.06 17.64 39.66
C ALA A 145 -25.81 18.09 40.93
N LEU A 146 -26.58 19.18 40.84
CA LEU A 146 -27.36 19.75 41.95
C LEU A 146 -28.62 18.94 42.30
N THR A 147 -29.28 18.32 41.32
CA THR A 147 -30.55 17.59 41.52
C THR A 147 -30.38 16.09 41.74
N GLY A 148 -29.28 15.49 41.26
CA GLY A 148 -29.07 14.04 41.29
C GLY A 148 -27.77 13.57 41.96
N GLY A 149 -26.93 14.49 42.43
CA GLY A 149 -25.66 14.19 43.08
C GLY A 149 -24.63 13.48 42.18
N SER A 150 -23.60 12.90 42.80
CA SER A 150 -22.48 12.24 42.10
C SER A 150 -22.89 11.01 41.28
N LEU A 151 -23.99 10.34 41.65
CA LEU A 151 -24.49 9.14 40.97
C LEU A 151 -25.06 9.47 39.57
N VAL A 152 -25.84 10.54 39.46
CA VAL A 152 -26.38 11.00 38.16
C VAL A 152 -25.26 11.48 37.26
N LEU A 153 -24.27 12.19 37.81
CA LEU A 153 -23.09 12.61 37.06
C LEU A 153 -22.28 11.43 36.53
N ALA A 154 -22.06 10.40 37.36
CA ALA A 154 -21.36 9.17 36.95
C ALA A 154 -22.12 8.42 35.84
N ARG A 155 -23.47 8.41 35.90
CA ARG A 155 -24.30 7.81 34.84
C ARG A 155 -24.16 8.57 33.52
N ILE A 156 -24.26 9.89 33.53
CA ILE A 156 -24.12 10.72 32.32
C ILE A 156 -22.74 10.53 31.70
N PHE A 157 -21.69 10.60 32.53
CA PHE A 157 -20.31 10.39 32.06
C PHE A 157 -20.11 8.98 31.49
N GLY A 158 -20.68 7.95 32.14
CA GLY A 158 -20.65 6.57 31.66
C GLY A 158 -21.34 6.39 30.31
N MET A 159 -22.51 7.00 30.12
CA MET A 159 -23.24 6.96 28.84
C MET A 159 -22.47 7.70 27.73
N ALA A 160 -21.96 8.90 28.00
CA ALA A 160 -21.17 9.67 27.04
C ALA A 160 -19.88 8.92 26.63
N SER A 161 -19.16 8.34 27.60
CA SER A 161 -17.96 7.53 27.36
C SER A 161 -18.29 6.27 26.57
N GLY A 162 -19.41 5.62 26.86
CA GLY A 162 -19.91 4.46 26.11
C GLY A 162 -20.18 4.79 24.65
N MET A 163 -20.89 5.89 24.37
CA MET A 163 -21.13 6.37 23.01
C MET A 163 -19.83 6.73 22.27
N PHE A 164 -18.85 7.31 22.96
CA PHE A 164 -17.54 7.58 22.39
C PHE A 164 -16.80 6.29 22.00
N PHE A 165 -16.84 5.25 22.84
CA PHE A 165 -16.22 3.96 22.55
C PHE A 165 -16.89 3.23 21.39
N VAL A 166 -18.21 3.31 21.28
CA VAL A 166 -18.96 2.72 20.18
C VAL A 166 -18.68 3.46 18.87
N SER A 167 -18.72 4.80 18.87
CA SER A 167 -18.50 5.61 17.66
C SER A 167 -17.06 5.54 17.13
N THR A 168 -16.06 5.60 18.02
CA THR A 168 -14.63 5.49 17.65
C THR A 168 -14.13 4.04 17.62
N GLU A 169 -15.04 3.08 17.81
CA GLU A 169 -14.80 1.63 17.81
C GLU A 169 -13.65 1.21 18.74
N THR A 170 -13.36 2.05 19.73
CA THR A 170 -12.22 1.91 20.64
C THR A 170 -12.69 1.20 21.89
N GLY A 171 -12.03 0.11 22.25
CA GLY A 171 -12.39 -0.66 23.45
C GLY A 171 -13.47 -1.71 23.24
N ILE A 172 -14.18 -1.72 22.10
CA ILE A 172 -15.15 -2.78 21.75
C ILE A 172 -14.53 -3.97 21.00
N GLY A 173 -13.22 -3.92 20.69
CA GLY A 173 -12.45 -5.06 20.16
C GLY A 173 -12.32 -5.15 18.64
N LYS A 174 -13.07 -4.36 17.86
CA LYS A 174 -13.01 -4.36 16.38
C LYS A 174 -11.63 -3.99 15.84
N SER A 175 -11.02 -2.94 16.38
CA SER A 175 -9.71 -2.45 15.90
C SER A 175 -8.59 -3.49 16.06
N ALA A 176 -8.65 -4.33 17.10
CA ALA A 176 -7.69 -5.42 17.32
C ALA A 176 -7.82 -6.52 16.25
N GLY A 177 -9.04 -6.87 15.85
CA GLY A 177 -9.28 -7.84 14.77
C GLY A 177 -8.58 -7.41 13.48
N LEU A 178 -8.85 -6.17 13.04
CA LEU A 178 -8.26 -5.58 11.82
C LEU A 178 -6.76 -5.34 11.91
N SER A 179 -6.26 -4.88 13.07
CA SER A 179 -4.83 -4.60 13.21
C SER A 179 -3.98 -5.85 13.18
N GLY A 180 -4.47 -6.97 13.74
CA GLY A 180 -3.68 -8.19 13.86
C GLY A 180 -3.31 -8.87 12.54
N VAL A 181 -3.99 -8.56 11.43
CA VAL A 181 -3.64 -9.04 10.10
C VAL A 181 -2.62 -8.18 9.36
N VAL A 182 -2.35 -6.97 9.85
CA VAL A 182 -1.42 -6.07 9.20
C VAL A 182 -0.02 -6.68 9.28
N ARG A 183 0.67 -6.69 8.14
CA ARG A 183 2.08 -7.08 8.10
C ARG A 183 2.90 -5.91 8.62
N THR A 184 3.51 -6.10 9.77
CA THR A 184 4.39 -5.15 10.44
C THR A 184 5.52 -5.93 11.08
N ASP A 185 6.70 -5.33 11.10
CA ASP A 185 7.90 -5.89 11.73
C ASP A 185 7.82 -5.73 13.27
N TYR A 186 7.14 -4.68 13.73
CA TYR A 186 7.00 -4.36 15.15
C TYR A 186 5.52 -4.24 15.57
N PRO A 187 5.08 -4.91 16.65
CA PRO A 187 3.73 -4.78 17.18
C PRO A 187 3.36 -3.34 17.54
N ALA A 188 4.26 -2.62 18.23
CA ALA A 188 4.02 -1.25 18.70
C ALA A 188 3.90 -0.25 17.53
N LYS A 189 4.58 -0.49 16.40
CA LYS A 189 4.46 0.32 15.18
C LYS A 189 3.01 0.35 14.68
N GLN A 190 2.36 -0.82 14.60
CA GLN A 190 0.94 -0.91 14.25
C GLN A 190 0.03 -0.30 15.32
N GLY A 191 0.42 -0.42 16.60
CA GLY A 191 -0.21 0.30 17.71
C GLY A 191 -0.28 1.80 17.46
N LEU A 192 0.86 2.43 17.13
CA LEU A 192 0.96 3.87 16.87
C LEU A 192 0.12 4.28 15.64
N VAL A 193 0.22 3.53 14.54
CA VAL A 193 -0.61 3.78 13.34
C VAL A 193 -2.10 3.71 13.68
N SER A 194 -2.50 2.74 14.50
CA SER A 194 -3.90 2.58 14.89
C SER A 194 -4.41 3.69 15.82
N MET A 195 -3.54 4.38 16.56
CA MET A 195 -3.93 5.55 17.36
C MET A 195 -4.42 6.70 16.49
N LEU A 196 -3.79 6.91 15.33
CA LEU A 196 -4.16 7.97 14.39
C LEU A 196 -5.60 7.81 13.93
N ALA A 197 -6.08 6.58 13.77
CA ALA A 197 -7.47 6.33 13.40
C ALA A 197 -8.46 6.88 14.45
N THR A 198 -8.21 6.68 15.76
CA THR A 198 -9.06 7.31 16.80
C THR A 198 -8.99 8.84 16.75
N PHE A 199 -7.83 9.41 16.41
CA PHE A 199 -7.69 10.86 16.27
C PHE A 199 -8.55 11.40 15.12
N PHE A 200 -8.44 10.81 13.93
CA PHE A 200 -9.24 11.21 12.77
C PHE A 200 -10.73 10.96 12.98
N GLU A 201 -11.11 9.78 13.48
CA GLU A 201 -12.52 9.43 13.75
C GLU A 201 -13.11 10.35 14.83
N GLY A 202 -12.45 10.46 15.99
CA GLY A 202 -13.01 11.14 17.16
C GLY A 202 -12.87 12.67 17.17
N PHE A 203 -11.71 13.21 16.77
CA PHE A 203 -11.43 14.65 16.90
C PHE A 203 -11.66 15.44 15.61
N ILE A 204 -11.64 14.79 14.45
CA ILE A 204 -11.82 15.48 13.17
C ILE A 204 -13.22 15.21 12.64
N ILE A 205 -13.54 13.94 12.34
CA ILE A 205 -14.81 13.59 11.70
C ILE A 205 -15.98 13.76 12.67
N SER A 206 -15.93 13.16 13.86
CA SER A 206 -17.03 13.27 14.83
C SER A 206 -17.26 14.72 15.28
N THR A 207 -16.20 15.50 15.53
CA THR A 207 -16.36 16.92 15.88
C THR A 207 -17.02 17.71 14.76
N LEU A 208 -16.66 17.47 13.50
CA LEU A 208 -17.31 18.13 12.36
C LEU A 208 -18.77 17.73 12.23
N VAL A 209 -19.09 16.44 12.36
CA VAL A 209 -20.47 15.94 12.30
C VAL A 209 -21.31 16.54 13.44
N ILE A 210 -20.81 16.51 14.67
CA ILE A 210 -21.50 17.07 15.84
C ILE A 210 -21.69 18.58 15.66
N TYR A 211 -20.68 19.31 15.17
CA TYR A 211 -20.80 20.74 14.90
C TYR A 211 -21.91 21.06 13.88
N VAL A 212 -21.99 20.28 12.80
CA VAL A 212 -23.10 20.39 11.83
C VAL A 212 -24.43 20.09 12.51
N LEU A 213 -24.56 18.97 13.22
CA LEU A 213 -25.81 18.58 13.88
C LEU A 213 -26.28 19.61 14.93
N SER A 214 -25.37 20.10 15.77
CA SER A 214 -25.65 21.15 16.76
C SER A 214 -26.10 22.44 16.11
N SER A 215 -25.55 22.81 14.94
CA SER A 215 -25.95 24.01 14.20
C SER A 215 -27.41 23.96 13.74
N TYR A 216 -27.96 22.76 13.59
CA TYR A 216 -29.35 22.51 13.19
C TYR A 216 -30.22 22.02 14.35
N GLY A 217 -29.71 22.05 15.59
CA GLY A 217 -30.45 21.62 16.77
C GLY A 217 -30.75 20.12 16.85
N ALA A 218 -29.98 19.28 16.14
CA ALA A 218 -30.18 17.84 16.06
C ALA A 218 -29.35 17.07 17.10
N PHE A 219 -29.75 17.13 18.37
CA PHE A 219 -29.01 16.56 19.50
C PHE A 219 -29.36 15.09 19.75
N LYS A 220 -30.63 14.72 19.56
CA LYS A 220 -31.13 13.35 19.76
C LYS A 220 -31.16 12.55 18.47
N MET A 221 -31.21 11.23 18.60
CA MET A 221 -31.18 10.31 17.45
C MET A 221 -32.38 10.53 16.52
N GLU A 222 -33.56 10.81 17.06
CA GLU A 222 -34.77 11.13 16.29
C GLU A 222 -34.59 12.43 15.49
N GLU A 223 -34.02 13.46 16.12
CA GLU A 223 -33.74 14.75 15.50
C GLU A 223 -32.67 14.63 14.40
N GLN A 224 -31.67 13.78 14.61
CA GLN A 224 -30.65 13.47 13.60
C GLN A 224 -31.25 12.78 12.37
N VAL A 225 -32.20 11.86 12.57
CA VAL A 225 -32.92 11.20 11.48
C VAL A 225 -33.76 12.22 10.70
N VAL A 226 -34.44 13.14 11.39
CA VAL A 226 -35.18 14.24 10.75
C VAL A 226 -34.25 15.16 9.97
N PHE A 227 -33.09 15.51 10.53
CA PHE A 227 -32.06 16.31 9.85
C PHE A 227 -31.57 15.64 8.56
N LEU A 228 -31.25 14.33 8.61
CA LEU A 228 -30.82 13.59 7.43
C LEU A 228 -31.89 13.56 6.33
N ASN A 229 -33.17 13.42 6.72
CA ASN A 229 -34.27 13.49 5.75
C ASN A 229 -34.37 14.87 5.12
N ALA A 230 -34.35 15.93 5.92
CA ALA A 230 -34.37 17.30 5.41
C ALA A 230 -33.20 17.62 4.46
N LEU A 231 -32.03 17.00 4.71
CA LEU A 231 -30.82 17.22 3.91
C LEU A 231 -30.91 16.63 2.50
N PHE A 232 -31.63 15.52 2.33
CA PHE A 232 -31.64 14.75 1.07
C PHE A 232 -33.00 14.75 0.37
N GLN A 233 -34.10 14.90 1.10
CA GLN A 233 -35.46 14.85 0.53
C GLN A 233 -35.68 15.98 -0.48
N GLY A 234 -36.03 15.61 -1.71
CA GLY A 234 -36.24 16.57 -2.82
C GLY A 234 -34.98 17.27 -3.33
N HIS A 235 -33.79 17.01 -2.74
CA HIS A 235 -32.55 17.69 -3.08
C HIS A 235 -31.62 16.76 -3.88
N THR A 236 -31.70 16.85 -5.21
CA THR A 236 -30.89 16.03 -6.16
C THR A 236 -29.68 16.76 -6.73
N SER A 237 -29.26 17.88 -6.11
CA SER A 237 -28.09 18.62 -6.58
C SER A 237 -26.84 17.72 -6.58
N PRO A 238 -25.85 17.97 -7.47
CA PRO A 238 -24.61 17.20 -7.49
C PRO A 238 -23.89 17.17 -6.13
N VAL A 239 -24.05 18.22 -5.31
CA VAL A 239 -23.45 18.31 -3.98
C VAL A 239 -24.16 17.39 -2.98
N ASN A 240 -25.49 17.37 -2.96
CA ASN A 240 -26.27 16.47 -2.10
C ASN A 240 -26.02 15.01 -2.47
N LEU A 241 -25.98 14.70 -3.77
CA LEU A 241 -25.65 13.36 -4.27
C LEU A 241 -24.23 12.94 -3.92
N ALA A 242 -23.25 13.85 -4.05
CA ALA A 242 -21.87 13.60 -3.62
C ALA A 242 -21.79 13.32 -2.11
N PHE A 243 -22.48 14.13 -1.30
CA PHE A 243 -22.51 13.93 0.15
C PHE A 243 -23.17 12.61 0.52
N PHE A 244 -24.31 12.26 -0.06
CA PHE A 244 -24.96 10.96 0.12
C PHE A 244 -24.05 9.80 -0.31
N GLY A 245 -23.36 9.94 -1.46
CA GLY A 245 -22.38 8.98 -1.93
C GLY A 245 -21.27 8.72 -0.90
N SER A 246 -20.86 9.73 -0.14
CA SER A 246 -19.89 9.53 0.96
C SER A 246 -20.42 8.61 2.07
N PHE A 247 -21.69 8.72 2.46
CA PHE A 247 -22.31 7.82 3.46
C PHE A 247 -22.36 6.39 2.95
N LEU A 248 -22.72 6.18 1.68
CA LEU A 248 -22.72 4.84 1.07
C LEU A 248 -21.32 4.23 1.06
N LEU A 249 -20.30 5.00 0.66
CA LEU A 249 -18.92 4.53 0.63
C LEU A 249 -18.40 4.19 2.04
N PHE A 250 -18.66 5.04 3.03
CA PHE A 250 -18.31 4.76 4.42
C PHE A 250 -19.09 3.58 4.99
N GLY A 251 -20.38 3.44 4.64
CA GLY A 251 -21.20 2.28 4.99
C GLY A 251 -20.59 0.98 4.48
N ILE A 252 -20.21 0.93 3.19
CA ILE A 252 -19.57 -0.24 2.58
C ILE A 252 -18.25 -0.58 3.29
N VAL A 253 -17.39 0.41 3.51
CA VAL A 253 -16.09 0.21 4.18
C VAL A 253 -16.29 -0.25 5.62
N SER A 254 -17.26 0.33 6.33
CA SER A 254 -17.58 -0.01 7.72
C SER A 254 -18.11 -1.44 7.83
N ILE A 255 -19.13 -1.80 7.04
CA ILE A 255 -19.73 -3.15 7.01
C ILE A 255 -18.65 -4.19 6.70
N ALA A 256 -17.78 -3.93 5.72
CA ALA A 256 -16.69 -4.86 5.37
C ALA A 256 -15.67 -5.04 6.52
N GLY A 257 -15.36 -3.96 7.25
CA GLY A 257 -14.49 -4.02 8.43
C GLY A 257 -15.13 -4.78 9.59
N TRP A 258 -16.43 -4.57 9.83
CA TRP A 258 -17.19 -5.28 10.86
C TRP A 258 -17.35 -6.77 10.56
N PHE A 259 -17.71 -7.10 9.32
CA PHE A 259 -17.75 -8.48 8.83
C PHE A 259 -16.45 -9.22 9.18
N TYR A 260 -15.31 -8.57 8.91
CA TYR A 260 -14.02 -9.20 9.12
C TYR A 260 -13.75 -9.50 10.60
N THR A 261 -14.08 -8.57 11.50
CA THR A 261 -13.99 -8.79 12.94
C THR A 261 -14.90 -9.94 13.38
N GLY A 262 -16.13 -10.01 12.87
CA GLY A 262 -17.02 -11.14 13.14
C GLY A 262 -16.45 -12.47 12.63
N GLU A 263 -15.83 -12.46 11.46
CA GLU A 263 -15.16 -13.65 10.92
C GLU A 263 -14.02 -14.12 11.83
N GLN A 264 -13.26 -13.20 12.45
CA GLN A 264 -12.25 -13.56 13.44
C GLN A 264 -12.86 -14.19 14.70
N ASN A 265 -13.97 -13.65 15.21
CA ASN A 265 -14.67 -14.24 16.35
C ASN A 265 -15.24 -15.62 16.00
N ALA A 266 -15.83 -15.80 14.81
CA ALA A 266 -16.34 -17.08 14.34
C ALA A 266 -15.24 -18.12 14.16
N LEU A 267 -14.08 -17.73 13.62
CA LEU A 267 -12.91 -18.60 13.48
C LEU A 267 -12.38 -19.06 14.83
N TYR A 268 -12.40 -18.19 15.84
CA TYR A 268 -12.01 -18.54 17.20
C TYR A 268 -12.96 -19.57 17.82
N MET A 269 -14.27 -19.35 17.69
CA MET A 269 -15.28 -20.20 18.33
C MET A 269 -15.47 -21.54 17.63
N PHE A 270 -15.50 -21.54 16.30
CA PHE A 270 -16.00 -22.67 15.51
C PHE A 270 -15.00 -23.20 14.47
N GLY A 271 -13.84 -22.56 14.31
CA GLY A 271 -12.83 -22.93 13.30
C GLY A 271 -13.23 -22.59 11.85
N GLU A 272 -12.43 -23.03 10.88
CA GLU A 272 -12.56 -22.61 9.48
C GLU A 272 -13.83 -23.12 8.78
N ARG A 273 -14.29 -24.35 9.05
CA ARG A 273 -15.49 -24.91 8.40
C ARG A 273 -16.76 -24.12 8.73
N PHE A 274 -16.93 -23.75 10.00
CA PHE A 274 -18.11 -23.03 10.48
C PHE A 274 -18.00 -21.51 10.30
N ALA A 275 -16.80 -20.96 10.07
CA ALA A 275 -16.67 -19.55 9.69
C ALA A 275 -17.43 -19.21 8.40
N ASN A 276 -17.61 -20.18 7.49
CA ASN A 276 -18.44 -20.02 6.29
C ASN A 276 -19.93 -19.81 6.63
N PHE A 277 -20.44 -20.45 7.68
CA PHE A 277 -21.81 -20.25 8.16
C PHE A 277 -22.02 -18.82 8.66
N PHE A 278 -21.06 -18.27 9.41
CA PHE A 278 -21.10 -16.86 9.81
C PHE A 278 -21.19 -15.92 8.62
N ARG A 279 -20.49 -16.22 7.50
CA ARG A 279 -20.58 -15.36 6.31
C ARG A 279 -21.98 -15.29 5.74
N ILE A 280 -22.65 -16.44 5.64
CA ILE A 280 -24.03 -16.54 5.17
C ILE A 280 -24.96 -15.82 6.15
N LEU A 281 -24.80 -16.08 7.46
CA LEU A 281 -25.60 -15.45 8.51
C LEU A 281 -25.50 -13.93 8.45
N PHE A 282 -24.29 -13.38 8.31
CA PHE A 282 -24.08 -11.93 8.23
C PHE A 282 -24.81 -11.31 7.03
N LEU A 283 -24.76 -11.95 5.86
CA LEU A 283 -25.46 -11.49 4.65
C LEU A 283 -26.98 -11.56 4.81
N VAL A 284 -27.48 -12.64 5.42
CA VAL A 284 -28.91 -12.79 5.73
C VAL A 284 -29.35 -11.71 6.71
N THR A 285 -28.57 -11.42 7.75
CA THR A 285 -28.88 -10.36 8.73
C THR A 285 -29.02 -9.00 8.07
N ILE A 286 -28.14 -8.66 7.13
CA ILE A 286 -28.19 -7.39 6.39
C ILE A 286 -29.51 -7.28 5.61
N LEU A 287 -29.85 -8.28 4.79
CA LEU A 287 -31.08 -8.27 3.99
C LEU A 287 -32.33 -8.33 4.88
N PHE A 288 -32.29 -9.11 5.95
CA PHE A 288 -33.39 -9.24 6.89
C PHE A 288 -33.66 -7.92 7.64
N ALA A 289 -32.60 -7.19 8.02
CA ALA A 289 -32.75 -5.87 8.63
C ALA A 289 -33.45 -4.89 7.69
N ALA A 290 -33.03 -4.82 6.42
CA ALA A 290 -33.70 -4.00 5.41
C ALA A 290 -35.19 -4.39 5.23
N TYR A 291 -35.49 -5.69 5.19
CA TYR A 291 -36.86 -6.19 5.11
C TYR A 291 -37.70 -5.75 6.32
N LEU A 292 -37.15 -5.87 7.54
CA LEU A 292 -37.83 -5.42 8.75
C LEU A 292 -38.10 -3.92 8.70
N TYR A 293 -37.18 -3.10 8.21
CA TYR A 293 -37.41 -1.67 8.03
C TYR A 293 -38.55 -1.39 7.06
N VAL A 294 -38.57 -2.03 5.90
CA VAL A 294 -39.64 -1.83 4.89
C VAL A 294 -41.02 -2.18 5.46
N LYS A 295 -41.10 -3.21 6.32
CA LYS A 295 -42.37 -3.64 6.92
C LYS A 295 -42.81 -2.76 8.10
N ASN A 296 -41.85 -2.33 8.92
CA ASN A 296 -42.12 -1.81 10.26
C ASN A 296 -41.85 -0.30 10.39
N GLY A 297 -41.11 0.31 9.46
CA GLY A 297 -40.78 1.74 9.49
C GLY A 297 -39.65 2.09 10.47
N ASP A 298 -39.62 3.35 10.91
CA ASP A 298 -38.45 3.92 11.60
C ASP A 298 -38.18 3.36 13.00
N TRP A 299 -39.20 2.82 13.70
CA TRP A 299 -39.03 2.33 15.08
C TRP A 299 -38.00 1.20 15.18
N ILE A 300 -37.91 0.33 14.15
CA ILE A 300 -36.95 -0.77 14.17
C ILE A 300 -35.50 -0.28 14.17
N LEU A 301 -35.24 0.91 13.61
CA LEU A 301 -33.92 1.51 13.58
C LEU A 301 -33.46 1.83 15.01
N PHE A 302 -34.32 2.45 15.81
CA PHE A 302 -34.01 2.81 17.19
C PHE A 302 -33.85 1.59 18.09
N GLU A 303 -34.74 0.60 17.99
CA GLU A 303 -34.69 -0.64 18.77
C GLU A 303 -33.43 -1.47 18.48
N VAL A 304 -33.13 -1.68 17.20
CA VAL A 304 -31.94 -2.46 16.79
C VAL A 304 -30.66 -1.72 17.17
N PHE A 305 -30.65 -0.39 17.09
CA PHE A 305 -29.52 0.41 17.57
C PHE A 305 -29.33 0.29 19.09
N GLY A 306 -30.41 0.39 19.88
CA GLY A 306 -30.37 0.23 21.34
C GLY A 306 -29.84 -1.15 21.76
N LEU A 307 -30.30 -2.21 21.09
CA LEU A 307 -29.77 -3.57 21.27
C LEU A 307 -28.28 -3.64 20.93
N GLY A 308 -27.88 -3.09 19.78
CA GLY A 308 -26.49 -3.06 19.33
C GLY A 308 -25.56 -2.30 20.25
N TYR A 309 -26.01 -1.15 20.77
CA TYR A 309 -25.30 -0.37 21.77
C TYR A 309 -25.08 -1.18 23.05
N SER A 310 -26.14 -1.81 23.57
CA SER A 310 -26.07 -2.64 24.78
C SER A 310 -25.07 -3.80 24.62
N LEU A 311 -25.14 -4.52 23.50
CA LEU A 311 -24.18 -5.59 23.17
C LEU A 311 -22.74 -5.06 23.05
N SER A 312 -22.55 -3.86 22.50
CA SER A 312 -21.23 -3.24 22.37
C SER A 312 -20.61 -2.93 23.73
N ILE A 313 -21.41 -2.43 24.69
CA ILE A 313 -20.94 -2.17 26.05
C ILE A 313 -20.57 -3.48 26.75
N ILE A 314 -21.40 -4.53 26.62
CA ILE A 314 -21.11 -5.85 27.19
C ILE A 314 -19.81 -6.42 26.60
N ALA A 315 -19.61 -6.29 25.28
CA ALA A 315 -18.38 -6.72 24.61
C ALA A 315 -17.15 -5.90 25.03
N ALA A 316 -17.33 -4.62 25.38
CA ALA A 316 -16.24 -3.74 25.78
C ALA A 316 -15.65 -4.13 27.14
N VAL A 317 -16.46 -4.56 28.11
CA VAL A 317 -16.01 -4.90 29.47
C VAL A 317 -14.80 -5.84 29.50
N PRO A 318 -14.85 -7.07 28.91
CA PRO A 318 -13.71 -7.98 28.94
C PRO A 318 -12.49 -7.42 28.21
N VAL A 319 -12.70 -6.65 27.13
CA VAL A 319 -11.60 -6.02 26.38
C VAL A 319 -10.93 -4.96 27.23
N LEU A 320 -11.67 -4.01 27.79
CA LEU A 320 -11.14 -2.90 28.60
C LEU A 320 -10.35 -3.41 29.80
N ILE A 321 -10.88 -4.39 30.54
CA ILE A 321 -10.16 -5.05 31.65
C ILE A 321 -8.83 -5.62 31.13
N SER A 322 -8.86 -6.31 30.00
CA SER A 322 -7.67 -6.92 29.42
C SER A 322 -6.65 -5.89 28.96
N LEU A 323 -7.08 -4.77 28.39
CA LEU A 323 -6.18 -3.70 27.95
C LEU A 323 -5.47 -3.06 29.14
N VAL A 324 -6.16 -2.86 30.26
CA VAL A 324 -5.56 -2.32 31.49
C VAL A 324 -4.55 -3.31 32.07
N LEU A 325 -4.91 -4.59 32.21
CA LEU A 325 -4.04 -5.61 32.77
C LEU A 325 -2.80 -5.89 31.91
N LEU A 326 -2.91 -5.77 30.60
CA LEU A 326 -1.85 -6.08 29.63
C LEU A 326 -1.09 -4.85 29.13
N GLU A 327 -1.36 -3.65 29.68
CA GLU A 327 -0.73 -2.39 29.28
C GLU A 327 0.81 -2.44 29.36
N LYS A 328 1.35 -3.10 30.38
CA LYS A 328 2.79 -3.30 30.56
C LYS A 328 3.43 -4.02 29.36
N ILE A 329 2.76 -5.00 28.76
CA ILE A 329 3.26 -5.74 27.59
C ILE A 329 3.37 -4.81 26.39
N ALA A 330 2.33 -4.02 26.13
CA ALA A 330 2.36 -3.04 25.03
C ALA A 330 3.44 -1.97 25.24
N ARG A 331 3.65 -1.52 26.49
CA ARG A 331 4.72 -0.58 26.85
C ARG A 331 6.12 -1.17 26.61
N MET A 332 6.33 -2.47 26.90
CA MET A 332 7.59 -3.14 26.60
C MET A 332 7.84 -3.23 25.09
N GLU A 333 6.82 -3.58 24.30
CA GLU A 333 6.92 -3.57 22.83
C GLU A 333 7.23 -2.17 22.27
N LEU A 334 6.69 -1.11 22.90
CA LEU A 334 7.02 0.27 22.53
C LEU A 334 8.48 0.59 22.80
N LYS A 335 8.98 0.26 24.00
CA LYS A 335 10.40 0.45 24.35
C LYS A 335 11.31 -0.32 23.41
N ARG A 336 10.95 -1.56 23.09
CA ARG A 336 11.67 -2.41 22.13
C ARG A 336 11.72 -1.76 20.76
N PHE A 337 10.57 -1.29 20.25
CA PHE A 337 10.53 -0.58 18.97
C PHE A 337 11.42 0.67 18.99
N LEU A 338 11.34 1.51 20.03
CA LEU A 338 12.15 2.72 20.14
C LEU A 338 13.66 2.47 20.29
N ALA A 339 14.05 1.32 20.86
CA ALA A 339 15.45 0.96 21.08
C ALA A 339 16.07 0.23 19.88
N GLU A 340 15.35 -0.72 19.28
CA GLU A 340 15.83 -1.54 18.15
C GLU A 340 15.69 -0.82 16.81
N SER A 341 14.66 0.01 16.66
CA SER A 341 14.51 0.83 15.46
C SER A 341 15.06 2.21 15.73
N GLY A 342 15.75 2.80 14.75
CA GLY A 342 15.78 4.25 14.65
C GLY A 342 14.35 4.70 14.38
N ALA A 343 13.46 4.77 15.38
CA ALA A 343 12.02 4.87 15.19
C ALA A 343 11.61 6.03 14.26
N ARG A 344 12.37 7.13 14.31
CA ARG A 344 12.26 8.24 13.35
C ARG A 344 12.50 7.79 11.91
N TYR A 345 13.56 7.03 11.64
CA TYR A 345 13.85 6.45 10.34
C TYR A 345 12.74 5.51 9.85
N GLU A 346 12.22 4.61 10.70
CA GLU A 346 11.14 3.70 10.31
C GLU A 346 9.82 4.44 10.01
N VAL A 347 9.48 5.47 10.79
CA VAL A 347 8.30 6.31 10.53
C VAL A 347 8.50 7.14 9.26
N LEU A 348 9.67 7.76 9.06
CA LEU A 348 10.00 8.51 7.85
C LEU A 348 10.00 7.62 6.61
N LYS A 349 10.51 6.39 6.73
CA LYS A 349 10.49 5.37 5.68
C LYS A 349 9.06 5.00 5.32
N ASP A 350 8.20 4.68 6.28
CA ASP A 350 6.80 4.35 6.01
C ASP A 350 6.05 5.52 5.38
N PHE A 351 6.26 6.74 5.88
CA PHE A 351 5.66 7.94 5.31
C PHE A 351 6.15 8.18 3.87
N TYR A 352 7.45 8.03 3.63
CA TYR A 352 8.04 8.08 2.30
C TYR A 352 7.44 7.00 1.38
N LEU A 353 7.29 5.76 1.83
CA LEU A 353 6.67 4.67 1.09
C LEU A 353 5.17 4.92 0.83
N LEU A 354 4.46 5.55 1.77
CA LEU A 354 3.06 5.96 1.61
C LEU A 354 2.93 7.02 0.51
N ILE A 355 3.75 8.08 0.56
CA ILE A 355 3.81 9.08 -0.50
C ILE A 355 4.09 8.40 -1.84
N LEU A 356 5.11 7.54 -1.89
CA LEU A 356 5.45 6.77 -3.08
C LEU A 356 4.30 5.88 -3.55
N SER A 357 3.41 5.40 -2.68
CA SER A 357 2.28 4.57 -3.08
C SER A 357 1.19 5.38 -3.80
N VAL A 358 0.95 6.62 -3.36
CA VAL A 358 -0.11 7.51 -3.86
C VAL A 358 0.33 8.28 -5.10
N VAL A 359 1.60 8.69 -5.16
CA VAL A 359 2.12 9.53 -6.25
C VAL A 359 2.00 8.81 -7.61
N PRO A 360 1.48 9.47 -8.66
CA PRO A 360 1.39 8.93 -10.02
C PRO A 360 2.78 8.92 -10.70
N LYS A 361 3.67 8.06 -10.19
CA LYS A 361 5.09 7.97 -10.54
C LYS A 361 5.35 7.92 -12.05
N ASN A 362 4.56 7.15 -12.79
CA ASN A 362 4.70 7.04 -14.24
C ASN A 362 4.44 8.37 -14.96
N LEU A 363 3.40 9.10 -14.55
CA LEU A 363 3.12 10.43 -15.09
C LEU A 363 4.23 11.41 -14.75
N LEU A 364 4.70 11.44 -13.50
CA LEU A 364 5.79 12.32 -13.08
C LEU A 364 7.10 12.00 -13.83
N SER A 365 7.47 10.72 -13.98
CA SER A 365 8.65 10.33 -14.75
C SER A 365 8.52 10.69 -16.23
N LEU A 366 7.32 10.57 -16.81
CA LEU A 366 7.06 10.98 -18.20
C LEU A 366 7.23 12.49 -18.37
N LEU A 367 6.61 13.30 -17.50
CA LEU A 367 6.74 14.76 -17.50
C LEU A 367 8.20 15.18 -17.29
N PHE A 368 8.89 14.55 -16.35
CA PHE A 368 10.30 14.80 -16.09
C PHE A 368 11.16 14.49 -17.32
N GLY A 369 10.94 13.34 -17.98
CA GLY A 369 11.67 12.98 -19.20
C GLY A 369 11.44 13.97 -20.34
N LEU A 370 10.21 14.49 -20.48
CA LEU A 370 9.89 15.55 -21.44
C LEU A 370 10.63 16.85 -21.12
N LEU A 371 10.59 17.29 -19.86
CA LEU A 371 11.30 18.50 -19.40
C LEU A 371 12.81 18.37 -19.56
N ALA A 372 13.39 17.23 -19.18
CA ALA A 372 14.82 16.97 -19.29
C ALA A 372 15.29 16.89 -20.75
N SER A 373 14.40 16.54 -21.68
CA SER A 373 14.70 16.51 -23.11
C SER A 373 14.47 17.84 -23.81
N PHE A 374 13.86 18.82 -23.14
CA PHE A 374 13.54 20.12 -23.70
C PHE A 374 14.82 20.92 -23.99
N ARG A 375 14.86 21.59 -25.16
CA ARG A 375 15.99 22.41 -25.59
C ARG A 375 15.80 23.84 -25.08
N LEU A 376 16.28 24.10 -23.87
CA LEU A 376 16.25 25.45 -23.28
C LEU A 376 17.26 26.38 -23.97
N PRO A 377 17.03 27.71 -23.97
CA PRO A 377 18.03 28.69 -24.37
C PRO A 377 19.35 28.48 -23.59
N ARG A 378 20.50 28.62 -24.28
CA ARG A 378 21.82 28.28 -23.72
C ARG A 378 22.14 28.98 -22.39
N PHE A 379 21.69 30.22 -22.22
CA PHE A 379 21.91 31.00 -20.99
C PHE A 379 21.19 30.41 -19.76
N LEU A 380 20.10 29.65 -19.95
CA LEU A 380 19.42 28.91 -18.87
C LEU A 380 19.98 27.48 -18.74
N LEU A 381 20.22 26.82 -19.87
CA LEU A 381 20.64 25.43 -19.90
C LEU A 381 22.02 25.22 -19.25
N ILE A 382 23.02 26.02 -19.62
CA ILE A 382 24.40 25.84 -19.14
C ILE A 382 24.50 25.91 -17.61
N PRO A 383 23.88 26.90 -16.92
CA PRO A 383 23.82 26.91 -15.46
C PRO A 383 23.14 25.66 -14.87
N ILE A 384 22.06 25.17 -15.48
CA ILE A 384 21.35 23.96 -15.04
C ILE A 384 22.27 22.74 -15.15
N LEU A 385 22.96 22.56 -16.28
CA LEU A 385 23.89 21.45 -16.48
C LEU A 385 25.05 21.51 -15.48
N LYS A 386 25.66 22.69 -15.28
CA LYS A 386 26.74 22.89 -14.29
C LYS A 386 26.27 22.66 -12.85
N ALA A 387 25.05 23.08 -12.51
CA ALA A 387 24.46 22.83 -11.20
C ALA A 387 24.22 21.33 -10.98
N PHE A 388 23.68 20.64 -11.99
CA PHE A 388 23.46 19.19 -11.97
C PHE A 388 24.77 18.41 -11.82
N ALA A 389 25.79 18.76 -12.61
CA ALA A 389 27.12 18.15 -12.53
C ALA A 389 27.76 18.31 -11.14
N ARG A 390 27.64 19.50 -10.53
CA ARG A 390 28.14 19.76 -9.17
C ARG A 390 27.35 19.00 -8.11
N ALA A 391 26.02 19.02 -8.18
CA ALA A 391 25.16 18.37 -7.20
C ALA A 391 25.40 16.86 -7.12
N TYR A 392 25.63 16.21 -8.27
CA TYR A 392 25.88 14.78 -8.35
C TYR A 392 27.37 14.42 -8.45
N LYS A 393 28.30 15.38 -8.43
CA LYS A 393 29.75 15.14 -8.57
C LYS A 393 30.09 14.33 -9.84
N ILE A 394 29.48 14.69 -10.95
CA ILE A 394 29.73 14.05 -12.26
C ILE A 394 31.13 14.42 -12.73
N ASN A 395 31.92 13.43 -13.13
CA ASN A 395 33.18 13.66 -13.83
C ASN A 395 32.87 14.09 -15.26
N VAL A 396 33.11 15.36 -15.58
CA VAL A 396 32.84 15.94 -16.90
C VAL A 396 34.03 15.73 -17.85
N ASP A 397 35.23 15.49 -17.31
CA ASP A 397 36.47 15.42 -18.10
C ASP A 397 36.55 14.15 -18.96
N GLU A 398 35.84 13.09 -18.54
CA GLU A 398 35.71 11.83 -19.29
C GLU A 398 34.63 11.87 -20.38
N ALA A 399 33.79 12.90 -20.42
CA ALA A 399 32.69 13.01 -21.38
C ALA A 399 33.21 13.35 -22.78
N GLU A 400 32.56 12.81 -23.83
CA GLU A 400 32.94 13.05 -25.23
C GLU A 400 32.92 14.55 -25.59
N PHE A 401 31.87 15.25 -25.18
CA PHE A 401 31.68 16.68 -25.42
C PHE A 401 31.81 17.51 -24.14
N GLU A 402 32.16 18.78 -24.30
CA GLU A 402 32.10 19.77 -23.23
C GLU A 402 30.66 20.03 -22.76
N ILE A 403 30.50 20.43 -21.51
CA ILE A 403 29.17 20.64 -20.91
C ILE A 403 28.29 21.65 -21.68
N GLN A 404 28.90 22.56 -22.42
CA GLN A 404 28.22 23.62 -23.18
C GLN A 404 27.65 23.13 -24.51
N GLU A 405 28.10 21.98 -25.00
CA GLU A 405 27.70 21.40 -26.29
C GLU A 405 26.41 20.57 -26.20
N TYR A 406 26.01 20.16 -24.99
CA TYR A 406 24.78 19.41 -24.79
C TYR A 406 23.55 20.31 -24.91
N ASN A 407 22.60 19.87 -25.75
CA ASN A 407 21.38 20.63 -26.05
C ASN A 407 20.23 20.40 -25.05
N SER A 408 20.39 19.51 -24.08
CA SER A 408 19.40 19.25 -23.03
C SER A 408 20.02 18.53 -21.83
N LEU A 409 19.32 18.51 -20.70
CA LEU A 409 19.74 17.77 -19.50
C LEU A 409 19.84 16.26 -19.78
N ASN A 410 18.89 15.71 -20.53
CA ASN A 410 18.88 14.29 -20.88
C ASN A 410 20.04 13.93 -21.82
N ALA A 411 20.41 14.82 -22.75
CA ALA A 411 21.59 14.63 -23.60
C ALA A 411 22.89 14.61 -22.78
N PHE A 412 23.03 15.51 -21.80
CA PHE A 412 24.17 15.51 -20.87
C PHE A 412 24.18 14.27 -19.96
N PHE A 413 23.03 13.87 -19.45
CA PHE A 413 22.90 12.68 -18.60
C PHE A 413 23.29 11.39 -19.34
N THR A 414 22.90 11.30 -20.62
CA THR A 414 23.22 10.18 -21.51
C THR A 414 24.48 10.42 -22.36
N ARG A 415 25.38 11.30 -21.89
CA ARG A 415 26.69 11.58 -22.52
C ARG A 415 27.40 10.28 -22.90
N ALA A 416 28.09 10.27 -24.03
CA ALA A 416 29.09 9.24 -24.30
C ALA A 416 30.40 9.60 -23.57
N LEU A 417 31.27 8.61 -23.39
CA LEU A 417 32.63 8.84 -22.88
C LEU A 417 33.61 9.00 -24.04
N LYS A 418 34.74 9.67 -23.78
CA LYS A 418 35.86 9.76 -24.72
C LYS A 418 36.37 8.36 -25.10
N ALA A 419 36.85 8.20 -26.34
CA ALA A 419 37.50 6.97 -26.75
C ALA A 419 38.68 6.63 -25.83
N GLY A 420 38.77 5.38 -25.38
CA GLY A 420 39.79 4.93 -24.42
C GLY A 420 39.52 5.28 -22.95
N ALA A 421 38.41 5.97 -22.61
CA ALA A 421 38.08 6.28 -21.21
C ALA A 421 37.82 5.04 -20.34
N ARG A 422 37.53 3.89 -20.96
CA ARG A 422 37.46 2.58 -20.31
C ARG A 422 38.24 1.56 -21.12
N ILE A 423 38.93 0.67 -20.43
CA ILE A 423 39.62 -0.47 -21.00
C ILE A 423 38.67 -1.66 -20.86
N ILE A 424 38.31 -2.27 -22.00
CA ILE A 424 37.49 -3.48 -22.03
C ILE A 424 38.46 -4.66 -22.01
N ASP A 425 38.26 -5.59 -21.08
CA ASP A 425 39.03 -6.83 -21.05
C ASP A 425 38.97 -7.56 -22.41
N SER A 426 40.09 -8.12 -22.88
CA SER A 426 40.19 -8.74 -24.20
C SER A 426 39.95 -10.25 -24.21
N ALA A 427 39.84 -10.91 -23.06
CA ALA A 427 39.74 -12.36 -22.99
C ALA A 427 38.36 -12.86 -23.45
N ASP A 428 38.31 -13.76 -24.44
CA ASP A 428 37.05 -14.26 -25.02
C ASP A 428 36.15 -14.96 -23.99
N ASN A 429 36.73 -15.58 -22.96
CA ASN A 429 36.02 -16.32 -21.91
C ASN A 429 35.71 -15.50 -20.65
N GLU A 430 35.96 -14.19 -20.65
CA GLU A 430 35.64 -13.31 -19.53
C GLU A 430 34.42 -12.44 -19.81
N MET A 431 33.55 -12.31 -18.80
CA MET A 431 32.42 -11.39 -18.84
C MET A 431 32.80 -10.10 -18.13
N VAL A 432 32.43 -8.97 -18.72
CA VAL A 432 32.70 -7.64 -18.17
C VAL A 432 31.44 -7.00 -17.60
N SER A 433 31.62 -6.04 -16.69
CA SER A 433 30.53 -5.19 -16.23
C SER A 433 29.94 -4.43 -17.42
N PRO A 434 28.60 -4.44 -17.60
CA PRO A 434 27.94 -3.72 -18.69
C PRO A 434 27.78 -2.23 -18.39
N VAL A 435 28.06 -1.77 -17.16
CA VAL A 435 27.75 -0.41 -16.69
C VAL A 435 28.79 0.10 -15.69
N ASP A 436 28.85 1.42 -15.54
CA ASP A 436 29.47 2.06 -14.38
C ASP A 436 28.46 2.07 -13.22
N ALA A 437 28.77 1.40 -12.11
CA ALA A 437 27.79 1.17 -11.05
C ALA A 437 28.43 0.79 -9.71
N ARG A 438 27.58 0.54 -8.71
CA ARG A 438 27.94 -0.24 -7.51
C ARG A 438 27.30 -1.63 -7.56
N ILE A 439 28.03 -2.65 -7.12
CA ILE A 439 27.50 -4.01 -7.00
C ILE A 439 26.66 -4.11 -5.72
N THR A 440 25.36 -4.35 -5.86
CA THR A 440 24.43 -4.40 -4.71
C THR A 440 24.03 -5.81 -4.31
N GLY A 441 24.38 -6.82 -5.10
CA GLY A 441 24.14 -8.23 -4.81
C GLY A 441 24.53 -9.11 -5.97
N TYR A 442 25.10 -10.28 -5.68
CA TYR A 442 25.38 -11.32 -6.66
C TYR A 442 25.34 -12.69 -5.97
N GLY A 443 25.15 -13.76 -6.75
CA GLY A 443 25.17 -15.13 -6.23
C GLY A 443 24.37 -16.11 -7.09
N ASP A 444 23.99 -17.23 -6.49
CA ASP A 444 23.21 -18.29 -7.14
C ASP A 444 21.70 -18.07 -7.01
N ILE A 445 20.96 -18.51 -8.03
CA ILE A 445 19.50 -18.42 -8.09
C ILE A 445 18.88 -19.73 -7.56
N ASN A 446 18.62 -19.85 -6.27
CA ASN A 446 18.12 -21.11 -5.70
C ASN A 446 16.60 -21.29 -5.91
N GLN A 447 16.18 -22.32 -6.67
CA GLN A 447 14.76 -22.64 -6.88
C GLN A 447 13.92 -21.43 -7.34
N ARG A 448 14.49 -20.61 -8.26
CA ARG A 448 13.89 -19.36 -8.77
C ARG A 448 13.80 -18.21 -7.76
N ILE A 449 14.52 -18.28 -6.64
CA ILE A 449 14.62 -17.20 -5.66
C ILE A 449 15.94 -16.47 -5.88
N ILE A 450 15.86 -15.15 -6.05
CA ILE A 450 17.00 -14.26 -6.11
C ILE A 450 17.05 -13.45 -4.82
N ILE A 451 18.22 -13.42 -4.18
CA ILE A 451 18.46 -12.64 -2.97
C ILE A 451 18.88 -11.23 -3.39
N GLN A 452 18.01 -10.25 -3.17
CA GLN A 452 18.34 -8.85 -3.23
C GLN A 452 19.20 -8.44 -2.02
N ALA A 453 19.87 -7.30 -2.14
CA ALA A 453 20.65 -6.67 -1.07
C ALA A 453 19.98 -6.80 0.32
N LYS A 454 20.78 -7.13 1.35
CA LYS A 454 20.36 -7.27 2.76
C LYS A 454 19.22 -8.29 3.01
N GLY A 455 19.12 -9.34 2.20
CA GLY A 455 18.27 -10.51 2.49
C GLY A 455 16.80 -10.38 2.05
N VAL A 456 16.44 -9.33 1.30
CA VAL A 456 15.12 -9.24 0.65
C VAL A 456 15.13 -10.19 -0.54
N ASP A 457 14.11 -11.03 -0.72
CA ASP A 457 14.05 -11.97 -1.84
C ASP A 457 13.03 -11.54 -2.89
N TYR A 458 13.24 -11.98 -4.13
CA TYR A 458 12.22 -11.91 -5.17
C TYR A 458 12.29 -13.10 -6.11
N ASN A 459 11.16 -13.38 -6.77
CA ASN A 459 11.03 -14.55 -7.62
C ASN A 459 11.51 -14.26 -9.05
N LEU A 460 12.33 -15.14 -9.61
CA LEU A 460 12.82 -15.10 -10.99
C LEU A 460 11.66 -15.07 -12.00
N LYS A 461 10.60 -15.84 -11.76
CA LYS A 461 9.40 -15.85 -12.63
C LYS A 461 8.78 -14.47 -12.68
N GLU A 462 8.66 -13.77 -11.54
CA GLU A 462 8.15 -12.41 -11.51
C GLU A 462 9.10 -11.46 -12.23
N LEU A 463 10.41 -11.56 -12.00
CA LEU A 463 11.42 -10.75 -12.69
C LEU A 463 11.36 -10.93 -14.22
N LEU A 464 11.06 -12.13 -14.71
CA LEU A 464 10.98 -12.45 -16.14
C LEU A 464 9.53 -12.39 -16.71
N GLY A 465 8.62 -11.67 -16.06
CA GLY A 465 7.30 -11.36 -16.63
C GLY A 465 6.17 -12.34 -16.32
N GLY A 466 6.25 -13.05 -15.19
CA GLY A 466 5.17 -13.91 -14.69
C GLY A 466 4.87 -15.16 -15.51
N GLY A 467 5.73 -15.51 -16.49
CA GLY A 467 5.49 -16.57 -17.48
C GLY A 467 5.53 -16.09 -18.94
N GLY A 468 5.68 -14.78 -19.18
CA GLY A 468 5.81 -14.21 -20.53
C GLY A 468 7.15 -14.46 -21.21
N SER A 469 8.22 -14.73 -20.44
CA SER A 469 9.53 -15.12 -20.97
C SER A 469 9.64 -16.64 -21.13
N LYS A 470 10.09 -17.08 -22.32
CA LYS A 470 10.40 -18.49 -22.60
C LYS A 470 11.72 -18.98 -21.98
N TYR A 471 12.55 -18.06 -21.49
CA TYR A 471 13.90 -18.37 -21.00
C TYR A 471 13.97 -18.59 -19.49
N ILE A 472 12.83 -18.71 -18.80
CA ILE A 472 12.78 -18.86 -17.34
C ILE A 472 13.57 -20.10 -16.88
N ASP A 473 13.43 -21.22 -17.59
CA ASP A 473 14.07 -22.46 -17.20
C ASP A 473 15.58 -22.43 -17.46
N ASP A 474 16.05 -21.70 -18.49
CA ASP A 474 17.48 -21.50 -18.77
C ASP A 474 18.21 -20.82 -17.60
N PHE A 475 17.56 -19.86 -16.93
CA PHE A 475 18.12 -19.13 -15.80
C PHE A 475 17.77 -19.73 -14.43
N THR A 476 16.98 -20.80 -14.39
CA THR A 476 16.64 -21.46 -13.13
C THR A 476 17.89 -22.17 -12.59
N ASN A 477 18.27 -21.88 -11.33
CA ASN A 477 19.53 -22.34 -10.74
C ASN A 477 20.79 -21.82 -11.45
N GLY A 478 20.66 -20.71 -12.19
CA GLY A 478 21.77 -19.93 -12.73
C GLY A 478 22.41 -18.99 -11.70
N LYS A 479 23.13 -18.00 -12.20
CA LYS A 479 23.76 -16.93 -11.39
C LYS A 479 23.15 -15.57 -11.71
N TYR A 480 23.20 -14.65 -10.76
CA TYR A 480 22.74 -13.27 -10.95
C TYR A 480 23.73 -12.26 -10.37
N ILE A 481 23.75 -11.05 -10.92
CA ILE A 481 24.43 -9.88 -10.34
C ILE A 481 23.60 -8.62 -10.58
N THR A 482 23.53 -7.74 -9.58
CA THR A 482 22.73 -6.52 -9.58
C THR A 482 23.62 -5.28 -9.44
N PHE A 483 23.55 -4.41 -10.44
CA PHE A 483 24.28 -3.16 -10.54
C PHE A 483 23.35 -1.97 -10.28
N TYR A 484 23.68 -1.15 -9.29
CA TYR A 484 23.00 0.12 -9.02
C TYR A 484 23.75 1.27 -9.66
N LEU A 485 23.08 1.99 -10.57
CA LEU A 485 23.63 3.17 -11.22
C LEU A 485 23.14 4.40 -10.44
N SER A 486 24.08 5.10 -9.80
CA SER A 486 23.77 6.36 -9.14
C SER A 486 23.78 7.50 -10.17
N PRO A 487 23.07 8.62 -9.95
CA PRO A 487 22.98 9.70 -10.94
C PRO A 487 24.32 10.32 -11.39
N GLN A 488 25.40 10.06 -10.66
CA GLN A 488 26.75 10.52 -11.00
C GLN A 488 27.43 9.65 -12.07
N ASP A 489 27.00 8.38 -12.19
CA ASP A 489 27.68 7.38 -13.00
C ASP A 489 27.30 7.55 -14.50
N TYR A 490 27.96 6.78 -15.36
CA TYR A 490 27.66 6.74 -16.79
C TYR A 490 26.50 5.78 -17.08
N HIS A 491 25.45 6.26 -17.78
CA HIS A 491 24.15 5.59 -17.87
C HIS A 491 23.86 4.90 -19.21
N ARG A 492 24.89 4.69 -20.03
CA ARG A 492 24.79 3.76 -21.14
C ARG A 492 25.19 2.36 -20.69
N ILE A 493 24.60 1.38 -21.34
CA ILE A 493 24.64 -0.03 -20.99
C ILE A 493 25.30 -0.73 -22.15
N HIS A 494 26.33 -1.49 -21.85
CA HIS A 494 27.17 -2.17 -22.83
C HIS A 494 26.91 -3.67 -22.79
N SER A 495 27.29 -4.38 -23.85
CA SER A 495 27.22 -5.84 -23.87
C SER A 495 28.27 -6.42 -22.92
N PRO A 496 27.90 -7.29 -21.98
CA PRO A 496 28.86 -7.88 -21.03
C PRO A 496 29.74 -8.96 -21.68
N ALA A 497 29.37 -9.46 -22.86
CA ALA A 497 30.10 -10.49 -23.60
C ALA A 497 29.81 -10.39 -25.10
N TYR A 498 30.62 -11.06 -25.91
CA TYR A 498 30.33 -11.29 -27.32
C TYR A 498 29.11 -12.21 -27.46
N GLY A 499 28.18 -11.87 -28.36
CA GLY A 499 27.05 -12.77 -28.59
C GLY A 499 26.03 -12.32 -29.63
N LYS A 500 25.03 -13.19 -29.84
CA LYS A 500 23.86 -12.93 -30.67
C LYS A 500 22.69 -12.46 -29.82
N ILE A 501 22.07 -11.33 -30.16
CA ILE A 501 20.83 -10.88 -29.53
C ILE A 501 19.68 -11.74 -30.03
N LEU A 502 19.10 -12.54 -29.13
CA LEU A 502 17.99 -13.45 -29.44
C LEU A 502 16.65 -12.73 -29.55
N GLY A 503 16.51 -11.60 -28.86
CA GLY A 503 15.26 -10.90 -28.72
C GLY A 503 15.18 -10.08 -27.44
N TYR A 504 13.99 -9.56 -27.17
CA TYR A 504 13.72 -8.82 -25.96
C TYR A 504 12.34 -9.13 -25.37
N TYR A 505 12.23 -8.83 -24.07
CA TYR A 505 10.96 -8.80 -23.36
C TYR A 505 10.78 -7.46 -22.66
N TYR A 506 9.67 -6.79 -22.93
CA TYR A 506 9.27 -5.57 -22.25
C TYR A 506 8.10 -5.88 -21.30
N GLU A 507 8.27 -5.52 -20.02
CA GLU A 507 7.20 -5.58 -19.03
C GLU A 507 6.86 -4.17 -18.54
N PRO A 508 5.62 -3.70 -18.74
CA PRO A 508 5.15 -2.48 -18.10
C PRO A 508 5.07 -2.65 -16.58
N GLY A 509 5.51 -1.62 -15.85
CA GLY A 509 5.48 -1.66 -14.39
C GLY A 509 5.31 -0.29 -13.74
N LYS A 510 5.52 -0.21 -12.44
CA LYS A 510 5.67 1.07 -11.74
C LYS A 510 7.08 1.63 -12.00
N LEU A 511 7.37 2.78 -11.42
CA LEU A 511 8.69 3.39 -11.45
C LEU A 511 9.04 3.80 -10.01
N PHE A 512 9.09 2.82 -9.11
CA PHE A 512 9.58 3.03 -7.76
C PHE A 512 11.06 3.45 -7.81
N PRO A 513 11.51 4.33 -6.91
CA PRO A 513 12.91 4.69 -6.86
C PRO A 513 13.72 3.46 -6.44
N VAL A 514 14.93 3.32 -6.98
CA VAL A 514 15.83 2.19 -6.66
C VAL A 514 16.87 2.58 -5.59
N ASN A 515 16.60 3.64 -4.82
CA ASN A 515 17.45 3.99 -3.67
C ASN A 515 17.32 2.92 -2.58
N GLU A 516 18.32 2.88 -1.69
CA GLU A 516 18.37 1.88 -0.61
C GLU A 516 17.08 1.79 0.20
N LEU A 517 16.47 2.95 0.54
CA LEU A 517 15.23 3.00 1.31
C LEU A 517 14.09 2.21 0.64
N ALA A 518 13.88 2.42 -0.65
CA ALA A 518 12.82 1.76 -1.40
C ALA A 518 13.16 0.30 -1.69
N VAL A 519 14.42 -0.01 -2.01
CA VAL A 519 14.90 -1.39 -2.20
C VAL A 519 14.65 -2.24 -0.96
N PHE A 520 14.94 -1.73 0.23
CA PHE A 520 14.68 -2.45 1.49
C PHE A 520 13.21 -2.39 1.93
N GLY A 521 12.50 -1.31 1.61
CA GLY A 521 11.10 -1.12 2.02
C GLY A 521 10.07 -1.85 1.15
N ILE A 522 10.40 -2.13 -0.12
CA ILE A 522 9.47 -2.69 -1.10
C ILE A 522 9.96 -4.07 -1.53
N ARG A 523 9.38 -5.12 -0.93
CA ARG A 523 9.65 -6.50 -1.36
C ARG A 523 9.32 -6.69 -2.85
N GLY A 524 10.24 -7.31 -3.59
CA GLY A 524 10.10 -7.50 -5.03
C GLY A 524 10.06 -6.19 -5.81
N LEU A 525 10.87 -5.19 -5.44
CA LEU A 525 10.90 -3.89 -6.12
C LEU A 525 11.19 -4.03 -7.62
N PHE A 526 12.23 -4.78 -7.99
CA PHE A 526 12.65 -4.88 -9.39
C PHE A 526 11.59 -5.53 -10.30
N PRO A 527 10.93 -6.64 -9.92
CA PRO A 527 9.80 -7.17 -10.68
C PRO A 527 8.56 -6.24 -10.76
N LYS A 528 8.39 -5.32 -9.80
CA LYS A 528 7.28 -4.35 -9.82
C LYS A 528 7.55 -3.17 -10.75
N ASN A 529 8.82 -2.87 -11.02
CA ASN A 529 9.20 -1.78 -11.88
C ASN A 529 9.11 -2.14 -13.37
N GLU A 530 8.89 -1.12 -14.18
CA GLU A 530 9.00 -1.22 -15.63
C GLU A 530 10.42 -1.66 -16.00
N ARG A 531 10.52 -2.60 -16.93
CA ARG A 531 11.81 -3.17 -17.32
C ARG A 531 11.82 -3.65 -18.75
N LEU A 532 13.02 -3.67 -19.30
CA LEU A 532 13.33 -4.21 -20.62
C LEU A 532 14.45 -5.23 -20.49
N ILE A 533 14.21 -6.45 -20.96
CA ILE A 533 15.14 -7.57 -20.89
C ILE A 533 15.65 -7.84 -22.28
N THR A 534 16.97 -7.83 -22.48
CA THR A 534 17.59 -8.31 -23.71
C THR A 534 18.19 -9.68 -23.45
N TYR A 535 17.90 -10.65 -24.31
CA TYR A 535 18.48 -11.99 -24.22
C TYR A 535 19.64 -12.12 -25.21
N LEU A 536 20.80 -12.51 -24.70
CA LEU A 536 22.01 -12.72 -25.45
C LEU A 536 22.35 -14.21 -25.45
N GLN A 537 22.64 -14.78 -26.61
CA GLN A 537 23.32 -16.06 -26.74
C GLN A 537 24.80 -15.79 -26.89
N THR A 538 25.61 -16.21 -25.92
CA THR A 538 27.08 -16.22 -26.03
C THR A 538 27.55 -17.60 -26.51
N GLU A 539 28.85 -17.74 -26.79
CA GLU A 539 29.46 -19.06 -27.07
C GLU A 539 29.39 -20.02 -25.87
N TYR A 540 29.22 -19.50 -24.65
CA TYR A 540 29.29 -20.25 -23.39
C TYR A 540 27.93 -20.54 -22.75
N GLY A 541 26.91 -19.75 -23.10
CA GLY A 541 25.57 -19.84 -22.51
C GLY A 541 24.73 -18.58 -22.74
N LYS A 542 23.47 -18.64 -22.31
CA LYS A 542 22.57 -17.49 -22.37
C LYS A 542 22.85 -16.50 -21.24
N VAL A 543 22.72 -15.22 -21.56
CA VAL A 543 22.79 -14.10 -20.63
C VAL A 543 21.56 -13.22 -20.81
N ALA A 544 20.87 -12.85 -19.73
CA ALA A 544 19.83 -11.84 -19.77
C ALA A 544 20.36 -10.51 -19.21
N VAL A 545 20.28 -9.45 -20.00
CA VAL A 545 20.61 -8.08 -19.57
C VAL A 545 19.31 -7.35 -19.27
N ILE A 546 18.98 -7.25 -17.99
CA ILE A 546 17.71 -6.70 -17.49
C ILE A 546 17.91 -5.24 -17.09
N LYS A 547 17.15 -4.36 -17.73
CA LYS A 547 17.23 -2.92 -17.57
C LYS A 547 16.01 -2.49 -16.78
N VAL A 548 16.18 -2.15 -15.51
CA VAL A 548 15.08 -1.81 -14.59
C VAL A 548 14.97 -0.30 -14.48
N GLY A 549 13.83 0.24 -14.92
CA GLY A 549 13.51 1.66 -14.77
C GLY A 549 13.21 2.02 -13.32
N ALA A 550 13.42 3.28 -12.97
CA ALA A 550 13.15 3.83 -11.64
C ALA A 550 12.43 5.19 -11.72
N SER A 551 12.17 5.81 -10.57
CA SER A 551 11.63 7.17 -10.54
C SER A 551 12.54 8.14 -11.31
N ASN A 552 11.93 9.07 -12.04
CA ASN A 552 12.57 10.02 -12.96
C ASN A 552 13.20 9.41 -14.22
N VAL A 553 13.28 8.09 -14.36
CA VAL A 553 13.62 7.44 -15.64
C VAL A 553 12.55 7.76 -16.66
N GLY A 554 12.91 8.62 -17.60
CA GLY A 554 12.05 9.02 -18.70
C GLY A 554 11.76 7.82 -19.60
N ARG A 555 12.80 7.13 -20.08
CA ARG A 555 12.73 6.03 -21.06
C ARG A 555 13.95 5.11 -20.96
N ILE A 556 13.76 3.84 -21.32
CA ILE A 556 14.84 2.90 -21.66
C ILE A 556 14.91 2.80 -23.18
N ARG A 557 16.11 2.90 -23.74
CA ARG A 557 16.37 2.71 -25.17
C ARG A 557 17.42 1.63 -25.40
N VAL A 558 17.36 1.01 -26.56
CA VAL A 558 18.35 0.04 -27.03
C VAL A 558 18.83 0.39 -28.44
N THR A 559 20.03 -0.08 -28.77
CA THR A 559 20.71 0.24 -30.04
C THR A 559 20.29 -0.66 -31.20
N TYR A 560 19.84 -1.88 -30.90
CA TYR A 560 19.49 -2.88 -31.92
C TYR A 560 18.07 -2.75 -32.50
N ASP A 561 17.20 -1.95 -31.87
CA ASP A 561 15.84 -1.72 -32.36
C ASP A 561 15.30 -0.37 -31.87
N ASN A 562 15.32 0.62 -32.76
CA ASN A 562 14.93 2.01 -32.49
C ASN A 562 13.44 2.18 -32.17
N LYS A 563 12.59 1.18 -32.46
CA LYS A 563 11.15 1.23 -32.17
C LYS A 563 10.85 0.97 -30.70
N ILE A 564 11.82 0.44 -29.94
CA ILE A 564 11.66 0.13 -28.53
C ILE A 564 11.80 1.40 -27.69
N VAL A 565 10.67 1.86 -27.14
CA VAL A 565 10.62 2.99 -26.22
C VAL A 565 9.71 2.63 -25.05
N THR A 566 10.26 2.64 -23.85
CA THR A 566 9.47 2.38 -22.62
C THR A 566 8.79 3.66 -22.11
N ASN A 567 7.97 3.53 -21.06
CA ASN A 567 7.22 4.62 -20.44
C ASN A 567 6.41 5.47 -21.44
N SER A 568 5.80 4.82 -22.43
CA SER A 568 4.87 5.42 -23.39
C SER A 568 3.45 5.51 -22.80
N LEU A 569 2.53 6.21 -23.48
CA LEU A 569 1.13 6.29 -23.05
C LEU A 569 0.43 4.92 -23.06
N ILE A 570 0.73 4.09 -24.07
CA ILE A 570 0.16 2.74 -24.23
C ILE A 570 1.21 1.71 -23.85
N ARG A 571 0.95 0.99 -22.75
CA ARG A 571 1.94 0.15 -22.07
C ARG A 571 1.43 -1.29 -22.01
N THR A 572 1.88 -2.10 -22.96
CA THR A 572 1.53 -3.53 -23.06
C THR A 572 2.79 -4.36 -22.98
N ALA A 573 2.76 -5.47 -22.26
CA ALA A 573 3.87 -6.43 -22.28
C ALA A 573 4.11 -6.93 -23.71
N ARG A 574 5.37 -7.08 -24.11
CA ARG A 574 5.75 -7.48 -25.47
C ARG A 574 6.96 -8.41 -25.45
N THR A 575 6.85 -9.50 -26.19
CA THR A 575 7.95 -10.42 -26.47
C THR A 575 8.27 -10.35 -27.95
N VAL A 576 9.54 -10.14 -28.29
CA VAL A 576 10.00 -10.16 -29.68
C VAL A 576 11.23 -11.05 -29.78
N GLU A 577 11.24 -11.89 -30.81
CA GLU A 577 12.34 -12.79 -31.12
C GLU A 577 12.90 -12.48 -32.50
N TYR A 578 14.22 -12.41 -32.60
CA TYR A 578 14.91 -12.19 -33.86
C TYR A 578 15.31 -13.56 -34.46
N LYS A 579 14.32 -14.27 -35.03
CA LYS A 579 14.54 -15.58 -35.66
C LYS A 579 15.21 -15.45 -37.03
N GLU A 580 14.77 -14.47 -37.81
CA GLU A 580 15.16 -14.30 -39.22
C GLU A 580 16.37 -13.36 -39.39
N VAL A 581 16.71 -12.58 -38.37
CA VAL A 581 17.82 -11.62 -38.40
C VAL A 581 18.83 -11.99 -37.33
N SER A 582 20.09 -12.15 -37.72
CA SER A 582 21.18 -12.38 -36.76
C SER A 582 21.80 -11.04 -36.37
N ILE A 583 21.45 -10.55 -35.19
CA ILE A 583 22.02 -9.32 -34.63
C ILE A 583 23.18 -9.71 -33.71
N MET A 584 24.41 -9.52 -34.17
CA MET A 584 25.62 -9.75 -33.37
C MET A 584 25.98 -8.48 -32.60
N ILE A 585 26.58 -8.64 -31.41
CA ILE A 585 27.07 -7.54 -30.59
C ILE A 585 28.42 -7.89 -29.95
N ASP A 586 29.36 -6.96 -30.08
CA ASP A 586 30.69 -7.11 -29.50
C ASP A 586 30.71 -6.90 -27.99
N LYS A 587 31.65 -7.56 -27.31
CA LYS A 587 31.91 -7.32 -25.88
C LYS A 587 32.25 -5.85 -25.68
N GLY A 588 31.53 -5.18 -24.79
CA GLY A 588 31.68 -3.75 -24.52
C GLY A 588 31.04 -2.80 -25.54
N ALA A 589 30.38 -3.29 -26.60
CA ALA A 589 29.59 -2.43 -27.49
C ALA A 589 28.31 -1.91 -26.81
N GLU A 590 27.85 -0.71 -27.18
CA GLU A 590 26.65 -0.11 -26.59
C GLU A 590 25.39 -0.94 -26.93
N LEU A 591 24.71 -1.43 -25.90
CA LEU A 591 23.48 -2.21 -25.99
C LEU A 591 22.23 -1.36 -25.75
N GLY A 592 22.35 -0.29 -24.98
CA GLY A 592 21.25 0.62 -24.69
C GLY A 592 21.61 1.68 -23.67
N ARG A 593 20.62 2.42 -23.19
CA ARG A 593 20.83 3.49 -22.21
C ARG A 593 19.57 3.80 -21.43
N PHE A 594 19.77 4.40 -20.26
CA PHE A 594 18.70 4.98 -19.47
C PHE A 594 18.66 6.50 -19.61
N GLU A 595 17.50 7.03 -19.93
CA GLU A 595 17.23 8.46 -19.80
C GLU A 595 16.84 8.76 -18.35
N MET A 596 17.84 8.82 -17.44
CA MET A 596 17.80 8.96 -15.95
C MET A 596 17.97 7.64 -15.13
N GLY A 597 18.28 7.76 -13.82
CA GLY A 597 18.93 6.71 -12.99
C GLY A 597 18.19 5.38 -12.77
N SER A 598 18.92 4.28 -12.60
CA SER A 598 18.37 2.93 -12.85
C SER A 598 19.16 1.77 -12.21
N THR A 599 18.73 0.54 -12.49
CA THR A 599 19.42 -0.69 -12.07
C THR A 599 19.56 -1.63 -13.26
N VAL A 600 20.71 -2.28 -13.39
CA VAL A 600 20.93 -3.38 -14.34
C VAL A 600 21.10 -4.67 -13.57
N ILE A 601 20.40 -5.72 -14.00
CA ILE A 601 20.56 -7.08 -13.46
C ILE A 601 21.04 -7.97 -14.60
N LEU A 602 22.09 -8.75 -14.36
CA LEU A 602 22.47 -9.83 -15.25
C LEU A 602 21.98 -11.15 -14.67
N LEU A 603 21.48 -12.02 -15.55
CA LEU A 603 21.26 -13.43 -15.26
C LEU A 603 22.11 -14.26 -16.21
N MET A 604 22.75 -15.30 -15.67
CA MET A 604 23.58 -16.23 -16.41
C MET A 604 22.99 -17.62 -16.30
N GLU A 605 23.02 -18.36 -17.41
CA GLU A 605 22.55 -19.75 -17.48
C GLU A 605 23.29 -20.66 -16.47
N LYS A 606 22.58 -21.67 -15.97
CA LYS A 606 23.12 -22.66 -15.04
C LYS A 606 24.42 -23.30 -15.56
N ASP A 607 25.39 -23.44 -14.66
CA ASP A 607 26.69 -24.09 -14.90
C ASP A 607 27.51 -23.47 -16.04
N THR A 608 27.31 -22.17 -16.36
CA THR A 608 28.04 -21.50 -17.46
C THR A 608 29.04 -20.44 -17.02
N PHE A 609 28.97 -19.97 -15.77
CA PHE A 609 29.70 -18.79 -15.31
C PHE A 609 30.16 -18.94 -13.86
N GLN A 610 31.33 -18.37 -13.53
CA GLN A 610 31.85 -18.24 -12.17
C GLN A 610 32.27 -16.80 -11.93
N PHE A 611 31.90 -16.26 -10.75
CA PHE A 611 32.29 -14.91 -10.36
C PHE A 611 33.75 -14.87 -9.90
N ASP A 612 34.42 -13.76 -10.18
CA ASP A 612 35.63 -13.41 -9.48
C ASP A 612 35.32 -12.97 -8.04
N ALA A 613 36.36 -12.71 -7.24
CA ALA A 613 36.19 -12.14 -5.91
C ALA A 613 35.70 -10.69 -6.01
N LEU A 614 34.38 -10.50 -5.98
CA LEU A 614 33.72 -9.20 -6.06
C LEU A 614 33.37 -8.66 -4.66
N THR A 615 33.71 -7.41 -4.38
CA THR A 615 33.32 -6.75 -3.13
C THR A 615 31.94 -6.10 -3.26
N MET A 616 31.09 -6.34 -2.26
CA MET A 616 29.78 -5.70 -2.18
C MET A 616 29.89 -4.18 -1.95
N ASN A 617 29.01 -3.43 -2.61
CA ASN A 617 28.92 -1.96 -2.60
C ASN A 617 30.14 -1.22 -3.15
N GLU A 618 31.12 -1.91 -3.72
CA GLU A 618 32.26 -1.28 -4.39
C GLU A 618 31.84 -0.70 -5.75
N LYS A 619 32.52 0.36 -6.18
CA LYS A 619 32.33 0.91 -7.53
C LYS A 619 33.00 -0.01 -8.54
N ILE A 620 32.31 -0.26 -9.64
CA ILE A 620 32.83 -0.96 -10.82
C ILE A 620 32.54 -0.11 -12.05
N THR A 621 33.46 -0.12 -13.00
CA THR A 621 33.31 0.55 -14.30
C THR A 621 32.95 -0.47 -15.38
N TYR A 622 32.28 -0.04 -16.44
CA TYR A 622 32.03 -0.93 -17.57
C TYR A 622 33.36 -1.36 -18.21
N GLY A 623 33.39 -2.58 -18.73
CA GLY A 623 34.60 -3.18 -19.30
C GLY A 623 35.50 -3.90 -18.29
N THR A 624 35.33 -3.68 -16.98
CA THR A 624 36.03 -4.44 -15.93
C THR A 624 35.46 -5.86 -15.83
N THR A 625 36.34 -6.87 -15.75
CA THR A 625 35.93 -8.28 -15.57
C THR A 625 35.13 -8.47 -14.29
N ILE A 626 34.05 -9.26 -14.37
CA ILE A 626 33.22 -9.68 -13.24
C ILE A 626 33.32 -11.19 -12.96
N GLY A 627 33.96 -11.93 -13.85
CA GLY A 627 34.14 -13.37 -13.75
C GLY A 627 34.33 -14.03 -15.10
N ARG A 628 34.36 -15.37 -15.08
CA ARG A 628 34.75 -16.21 -16.21
C ARG A 628 33.65 -17.18 -16.60
N PHE A 629 33.51 -17.38 -17.90
CA PHE A 629 32.71 -18.46 -18.44
C PHE A 629 33.40 -19.81 -18.30
N GLY A 630 32.59 -20.88 -18.26
CA GLY A 630 33.06 -22.27 -18.34
C GLY A 630 33.41 -22.69 -19.77
N GLU A 631 33.03 -23.91 -20.14
CA GLU A 631 33.30 -24.46 -21.47
C GLU A 631 32.40 -23.85 -22.55
N LYS A 632 32.90 -23.78 -23.79
CA LYS A 632 32.11 -23.33 -24.94
C LYS A 632 31.02 -24.35 -25.27
N LYS A 633 29.77 -23.89 -25.37
CA LYS A 633 28.60 -24.70 -25.76
C LYS A 633 28.27 -24.60 -27.23
N CYS A 634 28.63 -23.49 -27.89
CA CYS A 634 28.39 -23.27 -29.31
C CYS A 634 29.45 -22.36 -29.93
N LYS A 635 29.45 -22.28 -31.26
CA LYS A 635 30.30 -21.37 -32.03
C LYS A 635 29.41 -20.31 -32.68
N LEU A 636 29.78 -19.04 -32.51
CA LEU A 636 29.08 -17.92 -33.14
C LEU A 636 29.89 -17.41 -34.34
N PRO A 637 29.25 -16.84 -35.38
CA PRO A 637 29.98 -16.14 -36.43
C PRO A 637 30.78 -15.01 -35.77
N LYS A 638 32.03 -14.78 -36.20
CA LYS A 638 32.85 -13.66 -35.72
C LYS A 638 32.73 -12.48 -36.67
#